data_AF-A0A0G4GBH8-F1
#
_entry.id   AF-A0A0G4GBH8-F1
#
_cell.length_a   1.000
_cell.length_b   1.000
_cell.length_c   1.000
_cell.angle_alpha   90.00
_cell.angle_beta   90.00
_cell.angle_gamma   90.00
#
_symmetry.space_group_name_H-M   'P 1'
#
loop_
_entity.id
_entity.type
_entity.pdbx_description
1 polymer ?
#
loop_
_entity_poly.entity_id
_entity_poly.type
_entity_poly.pdbx_seq_one_letter_code
_entity_poly.pdbx_strand_id
1 'polypeptide(L)'
;MSEGIAEGPGGPDGSMHWPQRRAVWVNQLVRRASRIGCGDTTIMRAVRLVSVADVPNEPTHTWLVVRWMADRSECGLQCLERLFTAAGMDTHGRLLIRQIPHGQSFLSMCDVDLAACDVGLLAATAVYITRKTNQDQTTGRIWSAALVAESSVSEAALESSVVPLRMQRLMWGDTQTAKGIVTDAVDEMFASPRHHGVASIPNRLHQQVSVWWIVLLWLWRMCCRVWSSSEQTAVHNHPQQQQQAGNKEHPLAHFFADDRCCIPDISTTLQLRAKVRCFRDAFSPTQLRSRLDHSMARGGIDTQLVQFDPSLGMRELLAAVWIGEEGGRWDETREVLQLASQCRYCTLPVNLTADNINTHASKTLNMVGRHIHFSDGRCLQLFQHNGEVRAITDEPDFRLEVDPPPPAGHLYRQHRQPHDPPMRESIYYSTDCGWVSFGGHFTDASVSSFVKFMVLDYFNVTHQINEISTTLNRFVAGGRLDGLLIESPHTPVAGCTTTLGLDGDERLLVLTDGSHPFVAWIDIRGFGNNNVLVSVVTTESSVCEGGPFKHRFPVTTRLARVALGPGVAPYVFDGQVDNDSDDDDDSDGHGDDSDDMDADSDGEEENDEDEGDNGGDESDGDGGDESDEMDLDSEHRSGGEDASAEEENGRQR
;
A
#
# COMPACT_ATOMS: atom_id res chain seq x y z
N MET A 1 48.54 -25.00 -33.71
CA MET A 1 49.26 -24.31 -32.63
C MET A 1 48.25 -23.37 -32.00
N SER A 2 47.20 -23.84 -31.32
CA SER A 2 47.11 -24.74 -30.17
C SER A 2 47.62 -24.11 -28.88
N GLU A 3 46.78 -23.26 -28.30
CA GLU A 3 46.61 -23.01 -26.86
C GLU A 3 45.09 -22.77 -26.68
N GLY A 4 44.31 -23.44 -25.85
CA GLY A 4 44.63 -24.23 -24.67
C GLY A 4 44.12 -23.56 -23.40
N ILE A 5 42.86 -23.11 -23.36
CA ILE A 5 42.21 -22.62 -22.13
C ILE A 5 41.48 -23.80 -21.49
N ALA A 6 41.97 -24.19 -20.32
CA ALA A 6 41.40 -25.22 -19.46
C ALA A 6 40.13 -24.68 -18.77
N GLU A 7 39.03 -25.43 -18.90
CA GLU A 7 37.85 -25.29 -18.05
C GLU A 7 38.17 -25.89 -16.66
N GLY A 8 38.03 -25.08 -15.62
CA GLY A 8 38.04 -25.54 -14.22
C GLY A 8 36.67 -26.09 -13.81
N PRO A 9 36.59 -27.13 -12.94
CA PRO A 9 35.33 -27.67 -12.48
C PRO A 9 34.88 -26.99 -11.17
N GLY A 10 33.60 -26.59 -11.09
CA GLY A 10 32.91 -26.42 -9.81
C GLY A 10 32.26 -25.05 -9.59
N GLY A 11 31.03 -24.89 -10.09
CA GLY A 11 30.06 -23.93 -9.53
C GLY A 11 28.92 -24.71 -8.85
N PRO A 12 28.41 -24.27 -7.68
CA PRO A 12 27.34 -24.97 -6.97
C PRO A 12 25.99 -24.56 -7.58
N ASP A 13 25.70 -25.06 -8.78
CA ASP A 13 24.35 -24.92 -9.32
C ASP A 13 23.47 -25.97 -8.63
N GLY A 14 22.99 -25.63 -7.43
CA GLY A 14 21.99 -26.35 -6.67
C GLY A 14 20.64 -26.29 -7.38
N SER A 15 20.59 -26.79 -8.62
CA SER A 15 19.39 -26.86 -9.42
C SER A 15 18.40 -27.80 -8.74
N MET A 16 17.45 -27.18 -8.03
CA MET A 16 16.35 -27.88 -7.38
C MET A 16 15.65 -28.77 -8.40
N HIS A 17 15.49 -30.06 -8.12
CA HIS A 17 14.91 -31.00 -9.09
C HIS A 17 13.43 -30.65 -9.30
N TRP A 18 12.89 -30.93 -10.49
CA TRP A 18 11.51 -30.54 -10.87
C TRP A 18 10.43 -30.86 -9.81
N PRO A 19 10.43 -32.04 -9.13
CA PRO A 19 9.47 -32.33 -8.08
C PRO A 19 9.47 -31.35 -6.91
N GLN A 20 10.65 -30.88 -6.52
CA GLN A 20 10.83 -29.94 -5.42
C GLN A 20 10.40 -28.52 -5.84
N ARG A 21 10.77 -28.09 -7.07
CA ARG A 21 10.30 -26.79 -7.62
C ARG A 21 8.78 -26.74 -7.71
N ARG A 22 8.16 -27.84 -8.19
CA ARG A 22 6.71 -27.95 -8.30
C ARG A 22 6.02 -27.81 -6.95
N ALA A 23 6.52 -28.49 -5.91
CA ALA A 23 5.96 -28.38 -4.57
C ALA A 23 5.99 -26.93 -4.04
N VAL A 24 7.12 -26.24 -4.19
CA VAL A 24 7.26 -24.82 -3.81
C VAL A 24 6.25 -23.94 -4.56
N TRP A 25 6.09 -24.17 -5.86
CA TRP A 25 5.13 -23.43 -6.69
C TRP A 25 3.68 -23.65 -6.27
N VAL A 26 3.28 -24.90 -6.06
CA VAL A 26 1.93 -25.23 -5.57
C VAL A 26 1.68 -24.57 -4.22
N ASN A 27 2.65 -24.61 -3.32
CA ASN A 27 2.56 -23.99 -2.00
C ASN A 27 2.39 -22.45 -2.08
N GLN A 28 3.18 -21.78 -2.93
CA GLN A 28 3.06 -20.33 -3.16
C GLN A 28 1.71 -19.95 -3.78
N LEU A 29 1.24 -20.75 -4.74
CA LEU A 29 -0.03 -20.54 -5.41
C LEU A 29 -1.21 -20.68 -4.43
N VAL A 30 -1.20 -21.72 -3.60
CA VAL A 30 -2.20 -21.92 -2.54
C VAL A 30 -2.19 -20.77 -1.54
N ARG A 31 -1.01 -20.32 -1.09
CA ARG A 31 -0.86 -19.19 -0.17
C ARG A 31 -1.38 -17.87 -0.77
N ARG A 32 -1.14 -17.64 -2.06
CA ARG A 32 -1.62 -16.43 -2.75
C ARG A 32 -3.13 -16.49 -2.97
N ALA A 33 -3.65 -17.63 -3.43
CA ALA A 33 -5.07 -17.85 -3.65
C ALA A 33 -5.89 -17.72 -2.35
N SER A 34 -5.35 -18.21 -1.23
CA SER A 34 -5.96 -18.06 0.09
C SER A 34 -6.01 -16.60 0.55
N ARG A 35 -4.94 -15.82 0.32
CA ARG A 35 -4.89 -14.38 0.65
C ARG A 35 -5.92 -13.54 -0.11
N ILE A 36 -6.22 -13.90 -1.36
CA ILE A 36 -7.22 -13.22 -2.18
C ILE A 36 -8.63 -13.83 -2.05
N GLY A 37 -8.82 -14.82 -1.17
CA GLY A 37 -10.13 -15.42 -0.90
C GLY A 37 -10.69 -16.30 -2.02
N CYS A 38 -9.84 -16.90 -2.87
CA CYS A 38 -10.29 -17.85 -3.89
C CYS A 38 -10.90 -19.12 -3.25
N GLY A 39 -11.97 -19.65 -3.84
CA GLY A 39 -12.57 -20.92 -3.42
C GLY A 39 -11.76 -22.15 -3.86
N ASP A 40 -11.86 -23.25 -3.12
CA ASP A 40 -11.10 -24.51 -3.30
C ASP A 40 -11.10 -25.03 -4.74
N THR A 41 -12.24 -24.96 -5.42
CA THR A 41 -12.39 -25.38 -6.83
C THR A 41 -11.45 -24.63 -7.76
N THR A 42 -11.26 -23.33 -7.53
CA THR A 42 -10.36 -22.47 -8.32
C THR A 42 -8.92 -22.86 -8.08
N ILE A 43 -8.55 -23.11 -6.82
CA ILE A 43 -7.19 -23.50 -6.44
C ILE A 43 -6.85 -24.88 -7.04
N MET A 44 -7.76 -25.86 -6.93
CA MET A 44 -7.58 -27.20 -7.51
C MET A 44 -7.36 -27.16 -9.03
N ARG A 45 -8.12 -26.33 -9.75
CA ARG A 45 -7.94 -26.16 -11.21
C ARG A 45 -6.59 -25.53 -11.53
N ALA A 46 -6.20 -24.49 -10.80
CA ALA A 46 -4.92 -23.81 -10.99
C ALA A 46 -3.73 -24.78 -10.78
N VAL A 47 -3.76 -25.60 -9.73
CA VAL A 47 -2.70 -26.59 -9.45
C VAL A 47 -2.64 -27.68 -10.52
N ARG A 48 -3.80 -28.14 -11.03
CA ARG A 48 -3.84 -29.13 -12.11
C ARG A 48 -3.21 -28.61 -13.41
N LEU A 49 -3.43 -27.35 -13.75
CA LEU A 49 -2.85 -26.75 -14.96
C LEU A 49 -1.34 -26.67 -14.91
N VAL A 50 -0.78 -26.44 -13.72
CA VAL A 50 0.66 -26.51 -13.47
C VAL A 50 1.18 -27.95 -13.64
N SER A 51 0.32 -28.96 -13.52
CA SER A 51 0.71 -30.37 -13.56
C SER A 51 0.59 -31.01 -14.95
N VAL A 52 -0.34 -30.55 -15.78
CA VAL A 52 -0.66 -31.17 -17.08
C VAL A 52 0.09 -30.50 -18.25
N ALA A 53 0.66 -29.32 -18.04
CA ALA A 53 1.33 -28.58 -19.09
C ALA A 53 2.85 -28.69 -18.98
N ASP A 54 3.54 -28.65 -20.13
CA ASP A 54 4.95 -28.25 -20.18
C ASP A 54 5.02 -26.78 -19.73
N VAL A 55 5.11 -26.61 -18.41
CA VAL A 55 5.20 -25.30 -17.78
C VAL A 55 6.57 -24.73 -18.16
N PRO A 56 6.66 -23.54 -18.79
CA PRO A 56 7.95 -22.91 -19.01
C PRO A 56 8.67 -22.73 -17.67
N ASN A 57 10.00 -22.69 -17.67
CA ASN A 57 10.79 -22.62 -16.43
C ASN A 57 10.35 -21.48 -15.47
N GLU A 58 9.69 -20.44 -16.00
CA GLU A 58 8.97 -19.41 -15.25
C GLU A 58 7.60 -19.09 -15.92
N PRO A 59 6.49 -19.72 -15.50
CA PRO A 59 5.18 -19.37 -16.04
C PRO A 59 4.73 -18.02 -15.48
N THR A 60 4.42 -17.10 -16.39
CA THR A 60 3.79 -15.83 -15.99
C THR A 60 2.36 -16.06 -15.51
N HIS A 61 1.88 -15.21 -14.60
CA HIS A 61 0.49 -15.24 -14.11
C HIS A 61 -0.53 -15.25 -15.26
N THR A 62 -0.26 -14.48 -16.33
CA THR A 62 -1.08 -14.40 -17.54
C THR A 62 -1.19 -15.74 -18.27
N TRP A 63 -0.12 -16.54 -18.30
CA TRP A 63 -0.14 -17.86 -18.93
C TRP A 63 -1.06 -18.84 -18.17
N LEU A 64 -1.00 -18.82 -16.83
CA LEU A 64 -1.85 -19.67 -15.98
C LEU A 64 -3.33 -19.34 -16.14
N VAL A 65 -3.68 -18.05 -16.17
CA VAL A 65 -5.07 -17.59 -16.31
C VAL A 65 -5.66 -17.95 -17.68
N VAL A 66 -4.89 -17.78 -18.77
CA VAL A 66 -5.34 -18.13 -20.14
C VAL A 66 -5.55 -19.64 -20.28
N ARG A 67 -4.64 -20.45 -19.75
CA ARG A 67 -4.75 -21.92 -19.77
C ARG A 67 -5.91 -22.40 -18.88
N TRP A 68 -6.13 -21.75 -17.74
CA TRP A 68 -7.22 -22.03 -16.82
C TRP A 68 -8.60 -21.85 -17.44
N MET A 69 -8.78 -20.78 -18.23
CA MET A 69 -10.04 -20.57 -18.93
C MET A 69 -10.30 -21.55 -20.07
N ALA A 70 -9.25 -22.17 -20.62
CA ALA A 70 -9.37 -23.18 -21.68
C ALA A 70 -9.67 -24.59 -21.13
N ASP A 71 -9.38 -24.85 -19.86
CA ASP A 71 -9.58 -26.16 -19.26
C ASP A 71 -11.03 -26.36 -18.78
N ARG A 72 -11.75 -27.22 -19.51
CA ARG A 72 -13.12 -27.67 -19.18
C ARG A 72 -13.13 -28.98 -18.40
N SER A 73 -11.98 -29.47 -17.93
CA SER A 73 -11.91 -30.76 -17.25
C SER A 73 -12.69 -30.76 -15.93
N GLU A 74 -13.36 -31.88 -15.63
CA GLU A 74 -13.98 -32.10 -14.32
C GLU A 74 -12.91 -31.98 -13.24
N CYS A 75 -13.15 -31.16 -12.21
CA CYS A 75 -12.24 -31.05 -11.08
C CYS A 75 -12.50 -32.18 -10.08
N GLY A 76 -11.47 -32.56 -9.32
CA GLY A 76 -11.60 -33.64 -8.32
C GLY A 76 -12.68 -33.42 -7.29
N LEU A 77 -13.05 -32.16 -7.02
CA LEU A 77 -14.16 -31.82 -6.14
C LEU A 77 -15.51 -32.33 -6.68
N GLN A 78 -15.75 -32.23 -7.99
CA GLN A 78 -17.00 -32.71 -8.59
C GLN A 78 -17.08 -34.24 -8.54
N CYS A 79 -15.95 -34.94 -8.78
CA CYS A 79 -15.87 -36.39 -8.62
C CYS A 79 -16.11 -36.79 -7.15
N LEU A 80 -15.50 -36.08 -6.18
CA LEU A 80 -15.73 -36.32 -4.75
C LEU A 80 -17.19 -36.14 -4.35
N GLU A 81 -17.85 -35.08 -4.82
CA GLU A 81 -19.27 -34.83 -4.48
C GLU A 81 -20.21 -35.92 -5.02
N ARG A 82 -19.94 -36.43 -6.23
CA ARG A 82 -20.67 -37.57 -6.78
C ARG A 82 -20.41 -38.84 -5.97
N LEU A 83 -19.15 -39.11 -5.60
CA LEU A 83 -18.79 -40.27 -4.79
C LEU A 83 -19.38 -40.21 -3.37
N PHE A 84 -19.40 -39.06 -2.71
CA PHE A 84 -20.08 -38.91 -1.42
C PHE A 84 -21.58 -39.12 -1.51
N THR A 85 -22.19 -38.71 -2.63
CA THR A 85 -23.60 -38.95 -2.89
C THR A 85 -23.86 -40.45 -3.12
N ALA A 86 -23.05 -41.13 -3.93
CA ALA A 86 -23.12 -42.57 -4.15
C ALA A 86 -22.82 -43.40 -2.88
N ALA A 87 -21.98 -42.86 -1.99
CA ALA A 87 -21.67 -43.44 -0.69
C ALA A 87 -22.84 -43.41 0.32
N GLY A 88 -23.95 -42.73 -0.01
CA GLY A 88 -25.10 -42.58 0.88
C GLY A 88 -24.81 -41.71 2.11
N MET A 89 -23.85 -40.79 2.00
CA MET A 89 -23.44 -39.96 3.12
C MET A 89 -24.40 -38.78 3.29
N ASP A 90 -25.04 -38.73 4.46
CA ASP A 90 -25.96 -37.65 4.81
C ASP A 90 -25.23 -36.30 4.97
N THR A 91 -25.99 -35.21 5.06
CA THR A 91 -25.45 -33.85 5.18
C THR A 91 -24.53 -33.64 6.39
N HIS A 92 -24.61 -34.47 7.45
CA HIS A 92 -23.71 -34.38 8.61
C HIS A 92 -22.40 -35.15 8.37
N GLY A 93 -22.48 -36.36 7.79
CA GLY A 93 -21.31 -37.11 7.29
C GLY A 93 -20.55 -36.32 6.23
N ARG A 94 -21.25 -35.56 5.38
CA ARG A 94 -20.65 -34.65 4.39
C ARG A 94 -19.86 -33.50 4.98
N LEU A 95 -20.01 -33.11 6.25
CA LEU A 95 -19.24 -32.02 6.85
C LEU A 95 -17.94 -32.52 7.48
N LEU A 96 -18.02 -33.58 8.29
CA LEU A 96 -16.85 -34.22 8.92
C LEU A 96 -15.96 -34.96 7.92
N ILE A 97 -16.57 -35.55 6.88
CA ILE A 97 -15.87 -36.36 5.87
C ILE A 97 -15.67 -35.59 4.54
N ARG A 98 -16.12 -34.32 4.40
CA ARG A 98 -15.69 -33.49 3.25
C ARG A 98 -14.22 -33.11 3.36
N GLN A 99 -13.82 -32.70 4.56
CA GLN A 99 -12.59 -31.92 4.71
C GLN A 99 -11.35 -32.80 4.65
N ILE A 100 -11.44 -34.06 5.08
CA ILE A 100 -10.34 -35.02 5.01
C ILE A 100 -10.01 -35.38 3.54
N PRO A 101 -10.96 -35.76 2.66
CA PRO A 101 -10.70 -35.99 1.24
C PRO A 101 -10.36 -34.73 0.46
N HIS A 102 -10.85 -33.55 0.87
CA HIS A 102 -10.39 -32.27 0.30
C HIS A 102 -8.90 -32.07 0.60
N GLY A 103 -8.49 -32.15 1.86
CA GLY A 103 -7.08 -32.08 2.26
C GLY A 103 -6.21 -33.11 1.55
N GLN A 104 -6.68 -34.37 1.48
CA GLN A 104 -5.95 -35.43 0.78
C GLN A 104 -5.85 -35.18 -0.74
N SER A 105 -6.88 -34.63 -1.37
CA SER A 105 -6.82 -34.27 -2.79
C SER A 105 -5.81 -33.15 -3.02
N PHE A 106 -5.75 -32.16 -2.12
CA PHE A 106 -4.72 -31.11 -2.15
C PHE A 106 -3.31 -31.65 -1.93
N LEU A 107 -3.11 -32.53 -0.95
CA LEU A 107 -1.81 -33.17 -0.68
C LEU A 107 -1.37 -34.08 -1.84
N SER A 108 -2.30 -34.78 -2.49
CA SER A 108 -1.98 -35.60 -3.67
C SER A 108 -1.46 -34.75 -4.82
N MET A 109 -1.87 -33.49 -4.93
CA MET A 109 -1.32 -32.59 -5.93
C MET A 109 0.06 -32.07 -5.57
N CYS A 110 0.55 -32.19 -4.33
CA CYS A 110 1.94 -31.85 -4.00
C CYS A 110 2.93 -32.96 -4.42
N ASP A 111 2.45 -34.19 -4.61
CA ASP A 111 3.23 -35.35 -5.08
C ASP A 111 3.18 -35.45 -6.62
N VAL A 112 4.36 -35.50 -7.26
CA VAL A 112 4.48 -35.54 -8.73
C VAL A 112 3.89 -36.81 -9.33
N ASP A 113 4.07 -37.94 -8.66
CA ASP A 113 3.62 -39.23 -9.17
C ASP A 113 2.10 -39.38 -9.02
N LEU A 114 1.52 -38.74 -8.01
CA LEU A 114 0.07 -38.63 -7.86
C LEU A 114 -0.55 -37.60 -8.81
N ALA A 115 0.19 -36.55 -9.19
CA ALA A 115 -0.32 -35.52 -10.10
C ALA A 115 -0.67 -36.04 -11.51
N ALA A 116 -0.04 -37.15 -11.94
CA ALA A 116 -0.33 -37.82 -13.20
C ALA A 116 -1.51 -38.81 -13.11
N CYS A 117 -2.03 -39.07 -11.91
CA CYS A 117 -3.13 -40.00 -11.73
C CYS A 117 -4.46 -39.43 -12.22
N ASP A 118 -5.34 -40.32 -12.65
CA ASP A 118 -6.71 -39.96 -12.99
C ASP A 118 -7.42 -39.33 -11.78
N VAL A 119 -8.12 -38.23 -12.01
CA VAL A 119 -8.78 -37.45 -10.96
C VAL A 119 -9.91 -38.24 -10.30
N GLY A 120 -10.60 -39.09 -11.07
CA GLY A 120 -11.59 -40.02 -10.54
C GLY A 120 -10.96 -41.08 -9.64
N LEU A 121 -9.78 -41.60 -10.01
CA LEU A 121 -9.02 -42.54 -9.18
C LEU A 121 -8.51 -41.91 -7.87
N LEU A 122 -8.01 -40.67 -7.91
CA LEU A 122 -7.58 -39.95 -6.70
C LEU A 122 -8.77 -39.67 -5.77
N ALA A 123 -9.89 -39.21 -6.32
CA ALA A 123 -11.11 -38.99 -5.55
C ALA A 123 -11.64 -40.31 -4.95
N ALA A 124 -11.64 -41.39 -5.71
CA ALA A 124 -12.04 -42.71 -5.23
C ALA A 124 -11.11 -43.21 -4.12
N THR A 125 -9.81 -43.02 -4.26
CA THR A 125 -8.82 -43.38 -3.25
C THR A 125 -9.00 -42.58 -1.97
N ALA A 126 -9.23 -41.27 -2.06
CA ALA A 126 -9.48 -40.41 -0.90
C ALA A 126 -10.73 -40.86 -0.12
N VAL A 127 -11.83 -41.15 -0.83
CA VAL A 127 -13.07 -41.66 -0.22
C VAL A 127 -12.85 -43.04 0.38
N TYR A 128 -12.11 -43.94 -0.28
CA TYR A 128 -11.81 -45.27 0.22
C TYR A 128 -10.98 -45.23 1.50
N ILE A 129 -9.88 -44.47 1.52
CA ILE A 129 -9.06 -44.30 2.73
C ILE A 129 -9.90 -43.72 3.84
N THR A 130 -10.69 -42.69 3.57
CA THR A 130 -11.48 -42.02 4.60
C THR A 130 -12.59 -42.91 5.18
N ARG A 131 -13.22 -43.76 4.36
CA ARG A 131 -14.16 -44.77 4.86
C ARG A 131 -13.46 -45.88 5.63
N LYS A 132 -12.27 -46.29 5.18
CA LYS A 132 -11.45 -47.33 5.84
C LYS A 132 -10.94 -46.87 7.21
N THR A 133 -10.55 -45.60 7.34
CA THR A 133 -10.10 -45.02 8.63
C THR A 133 -11.25 -44.77 9.60
N ASN A 134 -12.49 -44.67 9.10
CA ASN A 134 -13.70 -44.42 9.91
C ASN A 134 -14.69 -45.59 9.79
N GLN A 135 -14.19 -46.81 9.66
CA GLN A 135 -15.02 -47.99 9.40
C GLN A 135 -16.02 -48.24 10.54
N ASP A 136 -15.63 -47.91 11.76
CA ASP A 136 -16.42 -47.96 12.99
C ASP A 136 -17.54 -46.92 13.06
N GLN A 137 -17.49 -45.87 12.24
CA GLN A 137 -18.53 -44.83 12.16
C GLN A 137 -19.40 -44.95 10.90
N THR A 138 -19.07 -45.86 9.99
CA THR A 138 -19.77 -46.01 8.71
C THR A 138 -20.49 -47.35 8.64
N THR A 139 -21.80 -47.32 8.39
CA THR A 139 -22.57 -48.55 8.18
C THR A 139 -22.42 -49.04 6.74
N GLY A 140 -22.06 -50.31 6.56
CA GLY A 140 -21.98 -50.98 5.25
C GLY A 140 -20.57 -51.42 4.87
N ARG A 141 -20.39 -51.87 3.62
CA ARG A 141 -19.06 -52.18 3.08
C ARG A 141 -18.24 -50.89 2.93
N ILE A 142 -16.91 -51.00 3.08
CA ILE A 142 -15.98 -49.88 2.86
C ILE A 142 -16.14 -49.35 1.43
N TRP A 143 -16.23 -50.25 0.44
CA TRP A 143 -16.52 -49.92 -0.94
C TRP A 143 -17.80 -50.64 -1.41
N SER A 144 -18.84 -49.87 -1.78
CA SER A 144 -20.14 -50.42 -2.20
C SER A 144 -20.23 -50.56 -3.72
N ALA A 145 -21.19 -51.35 -4.22
CA ALA A 145 -21.46 -51.45 -5.66
C ALA A 145 -21.83 -50.09 -6.29
N ALA A 146 -22.45 -49.19 -5.52
CA ALA A 146 -22.75 -47.82 -5.98
C ALA A 146 -21.47 -46.98 -6.14
N LEU A 147 -20.51 -47.12 -5.23
CA LEU A 147 -19.19 -46.47 -5.34
C LEU A 147 -18.37 -47.02 -6.51
N VAL A 148 -18.45 -48.32 -6.78
CA VAL A 148 -17.84 -48.94 -7.98
C VAL A 148 -18.51 -48.40 -9.26
N ALA A 149 -19.84 -48.29 -9.29
CA ALA A 149 -20.56 -47.75 -10.44
C ALA A 149 -20.22 -46.28 -10.72
N GLU A 150 -20.08 -45.46 -9.68
CA GLU A 150 -19.79 -44.03 -9.81
C GLU A 150 -18.31 -43.76 -10.15
N SER A 151 -17.38 -44.45 -9.48
CA SER A 151 -15.93 -44.26 -9.73
C SER A 151 -15.41 -45.01 -10.96
N SER A 152 -16.09 -46.06 -11.39
CA SER A 152 -15.55 -47.09 -12.29
C SER A 152 -14.29 -47.80 -11.74
N VAL A 153 -14.00 -47.69 -10.43
CA VAL A 153 -12.83 -48.32 -9.78
C VAL A 153 -13.27 -49.42 -8.84
N SER A 154 -12.70 -50.62 -9.00
CA SER A 154 -12.97 -51.76 -8.12
C SER A 154 -12.22 -51.65 -6.79
N GLU A 155 -12.76 -52.26 -5.74
CA GLU A 155 -12.12 -52.30 -4.42
C GLU A 155 -10.73 -52.97 -4.49
N ALA A 156 -10.61 -54.05 -5.26
CA ALA A 156 -9.32 -54.72 -5.49
C ALA A 156 -8.29 -53.80 -6.15
N ALA A 157 -8.71 -52.93 -7.08
CA ALA A 157 -7.82 -51.96 -7.72
C ALA A 157 -7.37 -50.86 -6.74
N LEU A 158 -8.23 -50.46 -5.80
CA LEU A 158 -7.86 -49.56 -4.70
C LEU A 158 -6.92 -50.27 -3.72
N GLU A 159 -7.14 -51.54 -3.39
CA GLU A 159 -6.23 -52.27 -2.48
C GLU A 159 -4.87 -52.58 -3.09
N SER A 160 -4.81 -52.84 -4.40
CA SER A 160 -3.58 -53.20 -5.09
C SER A 160 -2.79 -52.01 -5.65
N SER A 161 -3.36 -50.81 -5.69
CA SER A 161 -2.70 -49.66 -6.30
C SER A 161 -1.67 -49.00 -5.36
N VAL A 162 -0.60 -48.50 -5.97
CA VAL A 162 0.45 -47.74 -5.26
C VAL A 162 -0.08 -46.40 -4.75
N VAL A 163 -1.16 -45.89 -5.35
CA VAL A 163 -1.81 -44.60 -5.05
C VAL A 163 -2.27 -44.52 -3.58
N PRO A 164 -3.07 -45.46 -3.05
CA PRO A 164 -3.48 -45.45 -1.64
C PRO A 164 -2.32 -45.61 -0.66
N LEU A 165 -1.32 -46.43 -0.96
CA LEU A 165 -0.13 -46.56 -0.09
C LEU A 165 0.66 -45.25 0.00
N ARG A 166 0.79 -44.51 -1.11
CA ARG A 166 1.44 -43.19 -1.10
C ARG A 166 0.59 -42.11 -0.45
N MET A 167 -0.71 -42.10 -0.72
CA MET A 167 -1.65 -41.17 -0.11
C MET A 167 -1.74 -41.37 1.41
N GLN A 168 -1.68 -42.62 1.87
CA GLN A 168 -1.59 -42.96 3.29
C GLN A 168 -0.26 -42.54 3.93
N ARG A 169 0.87 -42.62 3.21
CA ARG A 169 2.17 -42.09 3.67
C ARG A 169 2.17 -40.57 3.80
N LEU A 170 1.55 -39.86 2.85
CA LEU A 170 1.39 -38.40 2.90
C LEU A 170 0.53 -37.99 4.11
N MET A 171 -0.54 -38.73 4.40
CA MET A 171 -1.39 -38.47 5.57
C MET A 171 -0.69 -38.68 6.90
N TRP A 172 0.18 -39.67 7.01
CA TRP A 172 0.81 -40.04 8.28
C TRP A 172 2.12 -39.31 8.56
N GLY A 173 2.52 -38.39 7.68
CA GLY A 173 3.71 -37.56 7.87
C GLY A 173 4.99 -38.39 7.97
N ASP A 174 5.13 -39.46 7.19
CA ASP A 174 6.34 -40.29 7.23
C ASP A 174 7.54 -39.51 6.66
N THR A 175 8.25 -38.84 7.57
CA THR A 175 9.27 -37.81 7.34
C THR A 175 10.51 -38.31 6.58
N GLN A 176 10.70 -39.63 6.44
CA GLN A 176 11.85 -40.15 5.69
C GLN A 176 11.71 -40.02 4.17
N THR A 177 10.49 -39.90 3.63
CA THR A 177 10.26 -39.75 2.18
C THR A 177 9.85 -38.33 1.77
N ALA A 178 9.42 -37.50 2.72
CA ALA A 178 8.99 -36.11 2.51
C ALA A 178 10.06 -35.07 2.89
N LYS A 179 11.34 -35.47 3.07
CA LYS A 179 12.45 -34.52 3.27
C LYS A 179 12.54 -33.59 2.05
N GLY A 180 12.00 -32.38 2.20
CA GLY A 180 12.12 -31.28 1.23
C GLY A 180 10.84 -30.89 0.48
N ILE A 181 9.67 -31.48 0.76
CA ILE A 181 8.39 -31.01 0.18
C ILE A 181 7.72 -30.08 1.19
N VAL A 182 7.82 -28.76 0.95
CA VAL A 182 7.18 -27.72 1.78
C VAL A 182 5.67 -27.74 1.52
N THR A 183 4.88 -28.24 2.47
CA THR A 183 3.41 -28.29 2.39
C THR A 183 2.71 -27.32 3.35
N ASP A 184 3.49 -26.46 4.03
CA ASP A 184 3.05 -25.61 5.12
C ASP A 184 1.81 -24.75 4.78
N ALA A 185 1.67 -24.21 3.57
CA ALA A 185 0.51 -23.39 3.24
C ALA A 185 -0.75 -24.22 2.96
N VAL A 186 -0.61 -25.48 2.53
CA VAL A 186 -1.74 -26.41 2.43
C VAL A 186 -2.21 -26.77 3.84
N ASP A 187 -1.27 -27.11 4.73
CA ASP A 187 -1.58 -27.43 6.12
C ASP A 187 -2.18 -26.23 6.86
N GLU A 188 -1.62 -25.02 6.68
CA GLU A 188 -2.13 -23.76 7.23
C GLU A 188 -3.54 -23.44 6.70
N MET A 189 -3.79 -23.67 5.40
CA MET A 189 -5.12 -23.49 4.80
C MET A 189 -6.14 -24.42 5.46
N PHE A 190 -5.82 -25.70 5.68
CA PHE A 190 -6.70 -26.68 6.33
C PHE A 190 -6.73 -26.58 7.87
N ALA A 191 -5.75 -25.91 8.49
CA ALA A 191 -5.77 -25.54 9.90
C ALA A 191 -6.65 -24.30 10.17
N SER A 192 -6.98 -23.52 9.14
CA SER A 192 -7.78 -22.30 9.30
C SER A 192 -9.21 -22.57 9.81
N PRO A 193 -9.85 -21.59 10.47
CA PRO A 193 -11.24 -21.72 10.94
C PRO A 193 -12.25 -22.04 9.83
N ARG A 194 -11.96 -21.62 8.59
CA ARG A 194 -12.78 -21.95 7.39
C ARG A 194 -12.85 -23.44 7.11
N HIS A 195 -11.84 -24.20 7.54
CA HIS A 195 -11.73 -25.64 7.35
C HIS A 195 -11.82 -26.40 8.69
N HIS A 196 -12.42 -25.79 9.71
CA HIS A 196 -12.65 -26.38 11.04
C HIS A 196 -11.40 -26.97 11.71
N GLY A 197 -10.20 -26.51 11.37
CA GLY A 197 -8.96 -26.97 11.99
C GLY A 197 -8.65 -28.44 11.75
N VAL A 198 -9.05 -29.01 10.61
CA VAL A 198 -8.90 -30.45 10.30
C VAL A 198 -7.44 -30.94 10.39
N ALA A 199 -6.48 -30.09 10.01
CA ALA A 199 -5.05 -30.40 10.11
C ALA A 199 -4.51 -30.35 11.57
N SER A 200 -5.26 -29.77 12.51
CA SER A 200 -4.83 -29.54 13.89
C SER A 200 -5.33 -30.57 14.91
N ILE A 201 -5.95 -31.68 14.48
CA ILE A 201 -6.51 -32.70 15.38
C ILE A 201 -5.43 -33.74 15.75
N PRO A 202 -4.84 -33.72 16.97
CA PRO A 202 -3.94 -34.77 17.41
C PRO A 202 -4.71 -36.07 17.66
N ASN A 203 -4.20 -37.17 17.10
CA ASN A 203 -4.85 -38.47 16.98
C ASN A 203 -5.10 -39.23 18.31
N ARG A 204 -5.02 -38.58 19.48
CA ARG A 204 -5.19 -39.22 20.80
C ARG A 204 -6.44 -38.82 21.60
N LEU A 205 -7.29 -37.92 21.10
CA LEU A 205 -8.46 -37.42 21.86
C LEU A 205 -9.83 -37.93 21.37
N HIS A 206 -9.85 -39.01 20.60
CA HIS A 206 -11.11 -39.52 20.03
C HIS A 206 -12.10 -40.13 21.05
N GLN A 207 -11.76 -40.21 22.35
CA GLN A 207 -12.57 -40.95 23.34
C GLN A 207 -13.28 -40.13 24.42
N GLN A 208 -13.12 -38.80 24.53
CA GLN A 208 -13.79 -38.04 25.62
C GLN A 208 -14.65 -36.83 25.22
N VAL A 209 -14.61 -36.37 23.96
CA VAL A 209 -15.33 -35.14 23.57
C VAL A 209 -16.78 -35.40 23.10
N SER A 210 -17.20 -36.65 22.87
CA SER A 210 -18.50 -36.93 22.23
C SER A 210 -19.73 -36.66 23.12
N VAL A 211 -19.61 -36.76 24.45
CA VAL A 211 -20.79 -36.64 25.33
C VAL A 211 -21.23 -35.19 25.52
N TRP A 212 -20.30 -34.25 25.67
CA TRP A 212 -20.61 -32.82 25.85
C TRP A 212 -21.13 -32.17 24.56
N TRP A 213 -20.62 -32.59 23.40
CA TRP A 213 -21.09 -32.10 22.12
C TRP A 213 -22.52 -32.57 21.78
N ILE A 214 -22.88 -33.80 22.17
CA ILE A 214 -24.25 -34.32 21.97
C ILE A 214 -25.27 -33.56 22.85
N VAL A 215 -24.90 -33.18 24.08
CA VAL A 215 -25.78 -32.39 24.98
C VAL A 215 -25.99 -30.96 24.46
N LEU A 216 -24.94 -30.32 23.92
CA LEU A 216 -25.03 -29.00 23.28
C LEU A 216 -25.87 -29.02 21.99
N LEU A 217 -25.72 -30.06 21.17
CA LEU A 217 -26.54 -30.28 19.97
C LEU A 217 -28.02 -30.53 20.30
N TRP A 218 -28.30 -31.19 21.43
CA TRP A 218 -29.68 -31.44 21.87
C TRP A 218 -30.37 -30.15 22.38
N LEU A 219 -29.64 -29.30 23.11
CA LEU A 219 -30.12 -27.98 23.57
C LEU A 219 -30.36 -27.02 22.41
N TRP A 220 -29.46 -26.99 21.41
CA TRP A 220 -29.62 -26.17 20.21
C TRP A 220 -30.87 -26.58 19.40
N ARG A 221 -31.13 -27.88 19.28
CA ARG A 221 -32.29 -28.44 18.55
C ARG A 221 -33.64 -28.13 19.21
N MET A 222 -33.66 -27.92 20.53
CA MET A 222 -34.83 -27.42 21.26
C MET A 222 -35.10 -25.93 20.97
N CYS A 223 -34.06 -25.09 20.96
CA CYS A 223 -34.19 -23.66 20.69
C CYS A 223 -34.72 -23.38 19.26
N CYS A 224 -34.27 -24.13 18.26
CA CYS A 224 -34.72 -23.93 16.87
C CYS A 224 -36.18 -24.35 16.62
N ARG A 225 -36.72 -25.30 17.41
CA ARG A 225 -38.13 -25.72 17.27
C ARG A 225 -39.12 -24.70 17.84
N VAL A 226 -38.70 -23.91 18.82
CA VAL A 226 -39.53 -22.84 19.41
C VAL A 226 -39.58 -21.61 18.49
N TRP A 227 -38.48 -21.31 17.78
CA TRP A 227 -38.40 -20.18 16.85
C TRP A 227 -39.17 -20.41 15.54
N SER A 228 -39.27 -21.66 15.07
CA SER A 228 -39.95 -21.97 13.80
C SER A 228 -41.49 -21.91 13.88
N SER A 229 -42.08 -21.72 15.06
CA SER A 229 -43.54 -21.70 15.24
C SER A 229 -44.14 -20.29 15.30
N SER A 230 -43.33 -19.23 15.23
CA SER A 230 -43.80 -17.84 15.42
C SER A 230 -43.88 -16.99 14.16
N GLU A 231 -43.62 -17.53 12.96
CA GLU A 231 -43.50 -16.68 11.76
C GLU A 231 -44.20 -17.29 10.53
N GLN A 232 -45.53 -17.43 10.62
CA GLN A 232 -46.41 -17.63 9.46
C GLN A 232 -47.70 -16.84 9.65
N THR A 233 -47.65 -15.55 9.35
CA THR A 233 -48.83 -14.73 8.98
C THR A 233 -48.39 -13.39 8.39
N ALA A 234 -48.21 -13.32 7.07
CA ALA A 234 -48.48 -12.12 6.27
C ALA A 234 -48.42 -12.46 4.78
N VAL A 235 -49.52 -12.21 4.10
CA VAL A 235 -49.85 -12.62 2.73
C VAL A 235 -49.89 -11.37 1.84
N HIS A 236 -49.34 -11.49 0.63
CA HIS A 236 -49.72 -10.83 -0.64
C HIS A 236 -49.58 -9.30 -0.86
N ASN A 237 -48.76 -8.89 -1.86
CA ASN A 237 -49.14 -8.66 -3.29
C ASN A 237 -48.33 -7.53 -3.96
N HIS A 238 -47.55 -7.85 -5.01
CA HIS A 238 -47.41 -6.97 -6.20
C HIS A 238 -46.76 -7.70 -7.40
N PRO A 239 -47.35 -7.64 -8.62
CA PRO A 239 -46.70 -8.08 -9.85
C PRO A 239 -46.43 -6.91 -10.82
N GLN A 240 -45.22 -6.82 -11.38
CA GLN A 240 -44.99 -6.56 -12.81
C GLN A 240 -43.50 -6.56 -13.13
N GLN A 241 -43.05 -7.60 -13.83
CA GLN A 241 -41.79 -7.63 -14.55
C GLN A 241 -42.09 -8.20 -15.94
N GLN A 242 -42.23 -7.33 -16.94
CA GLN A 242 -42.30 -7.77 -18.33
C GLN A 242 -41.81 -6.65 -19.28
N GLN A 243 -40.48 -6.50 -19.37
CA GLN A 243 -39.79 -6.02 -20.57
C GLN A 243 -38.27 -6.25 -20.43
N GLN A 244 -37.83 -7.47 -20.72
CA GLN A 244 -36.44 -7.78 -21.04
C GLN A 244 -36.45 -8.63 -22.32
N ALA A 245 -36.56 -7.95 -23.46
CA ALA A 245 -36.33 -8.54 -24.76
C ALA A 245 -35.32 -7.64 -25.48
N GLY A 246 -34.08 -8.10 -25.61
CA GLY A 246 -33.16 -7.52 -26.59
C GLY A 246 -31.67 -7.47 -26.26
N ASN A 247 -31.21 -7.69 -25.02
CA ASN A 247 -29.77 -7.71 -24.74
C ASN A 247 -29.29 -9.16 -24.57
N LYS A 248 -28.66 -9.70 -25.61
CA LYS A 248 -27.79 -10.87 -25.46
C LYS A 248 -26.57 -10.40 -24.66
N GLU A 249 -26.69 -10.41 -23.33
CA GLU A 249 -25.55 -10.17 -22.46
C GLU A 249 -24.47 -11.21 -22.76
N HIS A 250 -23.23 -10.74 -22.88
CA HIS A 250 -22.10 -11.60 -23.22
C HIS A 250 -22.01 -12.74 -22.20
N PRO A 251 -21.70 -13.99 -22.59
CA PRO A 251 -21.61 -15.12 -21.66
C PRO A 251 -20.60 -14.92 -20.53
N LEU A 252 -19.74 -13.90 -20.59
CA LEU A 252 -18.82 -13.54 -19.51
C LEU A 252 -19.32 -12.40 -18.62
N ALA A 253 -20.35 -11.64 -19.02
CA ALA A 253 -20.83 -10.48 -18.29
C ALA A 253 -21.30 -10.84 -16.88
N HIS A 254 -21.90 -12.03 -16.70
CA HIS A 254 -22.35 -12.52 -15.39
C HIS A 254 -21.20 -12.77 -14.39
N PHE A 255 -19.98 -13.09 -14.86
CA PHE A 255 -18.81 -13.22 -13.98
C PHE A 255 -18.35 -11.88 -13.41
N PHE A 256 -18.78 -10.77 -14.01
CA PHE A 256 -18.39 -9.41 -13.62
C PHE A 256 -19.58 -8.56 -13.13
N ALA A 257 -20.80 -9.11 -13.16
CA ALA A 257 -22.02 -8.40 -12.76
C ALA A 257 -22.32 -8.51 -11.27
N ASP A 258 -21.98 -9.64 -10.64
CA ASP A 258 -22.20 -9.89 -9.21
C ASP A 258 -20.87 -9.80 -8.43
N ASP A 259 -20.74 -8.71 -7.69
CA ASP A 259 -19.88 -8.50 -6.51
C ASP A 259 -18.34 -8.72 -6.63
N ARG A 260 -17.63 -7.58 -6.65
CA ARG A 260 -16.37 -7.19 -5.96
C ARG A 260 -15.11 -8.07 -5.96
N CYS A 261 -15.14 -9.36 -6.30
CA CYS A 261 -14.00 -10.26 -6.06
C CYS A 261 -13.39 -10.89 -7.31
N CYS A 262 -13.96 -10.69 -8.49
CA CYS A 262 -13.55 -11.42 -9.71
C CYS A 262 -13.06 -10.53 -10.86
N ILE A 263 -13.05 -9.20 -10.69
CA ILE A 263 -12.50 -8.34 -11.73
C ILE A 263 -10.97 -8.39 -11.61
N PRO A 264 -10.24 -8.84 -12.64
CA PRO A 264 -8.78 -8.83 -12.61
C PRO A 264 -8.27 -7.41 -12.39
N ASP A 265 -7.05 -7.28 -11.85
CA ASP A 265 -6.35 -6.00 -11.85
C ASP A 265 -6.37 -5.38 -13.26
N ILE A 266 -6.32 -4.05 -13.35
CA ILE A 266 -6.50 -3.38 -14.63
C ILE A 266 -5.40 -3.75 -15.63
N SER A 267 -4.17 -4.05 -15.17
CA SER A 267 -3.10 -4.54 -16.04
C SER A 267 -3.49 -5.85 -16.71
N THR A 268 -3.99 -6.81 -15.94
CA THR A 268 -4.53 -8.07 -16.43
C THR A 268 -5.75 -7.84 -17.33
N THR A 269 -6.63 -6.92 -16.98
CA THR A 269 -7.80 -6.55 -17.79
C THR A 269 -7.38 -6.00 -19.16
N LEU A 270 -6.39 -5.11 -19.21
CA LEU A 270 -5.83 -4.54 -20.43
C LEU A 270 -5.13 -5.61 -21.27
N GLN A 271 -4.34 -6.49 -20.65
CA GLN A 271 -3.68 -7.61 -21.34
C GLN A 271 -4.69 -8.59 -21.95
N LEU A 272 -5.72 -8.96 -21.19
CA LEU A 272 -6.78 -9.85 -21.66
C LEU A 272 -7.55 -9.23 -22.82
N ARG A 273 -7.87 -7.93 -22.74
CA ARG A 273 -8.54 -7.20 -23.82
C ARG A 273 -7.70 -7.09 -25.08
N ALA A 274 -6.38 -6.91 -24.95
CA ALA A 274 -5.46 -6.88 -26.09
C ALA A 274 -5.36 -8.24 -26.79
N LYS A 275 -5.43 -9.34 -26.04
CA LYS A 275 -5.24 -10.71 -26.56
C LYS A 275 -6.53 -11.42 -26.96
N VAL A 276 -7.67 -11.08 -26.36
CA VAL A 276 -8.90 -11.87 -26.48
C VAL A 276 -10.09 -11.00 -26.88
N ARG A 277 -10.64 -11.24 -28.08
CA ARG A 277 -11.80 -10.49 -28.61
C ARG A 277 -13.02 -10.53 -27.67
N CYS A 278 -13.31 -11.67 -27.05
CA CYS A 278 -14.47 -11.81 -26.17
C CYS A 278 -14.37 -10.97 -24.88
N PHE A 279 -13.16 -10.59 -24.45
CA PHE A 279 -12.97 -9.67 -23.32
C PHE A 279 -13.17 -8.19 -23.70
N ARG A 280 -13.01 -7.85 -24.98
CA ARG A 280 -13.23 -6.48 -25.47
C ARG A 280 -14.69 -6.04 -25.34
N ASP A 281 -15.59 -7.00 -25.46
CA ASP A 281 -17.04 -6.80 -25.43
C ASP A 281 -17.65 -7.18 -24.06
N ALA A 282 -16.84 -7.67 -23.12
CA ALA A 282 -17.31 -8.18 -21.82
C ALA A 282 -17.65 -7.10 -20.79
N PHE A 283 -17.09 -5.89 -20.91
CA PHE A 283 -17.33 -4.80 -19.97
C PHE A 283 -18.27 -3.76 -20.61
N SER A 284 -19.41 -3.52 -19.96
CA SER A 284 -20.27 -2.39 -20.32
C SER A 284 -19.68 -1.07 -19.81
N PRO A 285 -19.97 0.08 -20.46
CA PRO A 285 -19.55 1.39 -19.96
C PRO A 285 -20.02 1.66 -18.52
N THR A 286 -21.23 1.21 -18.17
CA THR A 286 -21.79 1.38 -16.82
C THR A 286 -20.99 0.63 -15.76
N GLN A 287 -20.55 -0.60 -16.05
CA GLN A 287 -19.70 -1.37 -15.13
C GLN A 287 -18.34 -0.70 -14.93
N LEU A 288 -17.74 -0.17 -16.01
CA LEU A 288 -16.45 0.53 -15.90
C LEU A 288 -16.56 1.85 -15.14
N ARG A 289 -17.67 2.59 -15.27
CA ARG A 289 -17.92 3.79 -14.45
C ARG A 289 -18.08 3.46 -12.98
N SER A 290 -18.90 2.45 -12.67
CA SER A 290 -19.05 2.00 -11.28
C SER A 290 -17.71 1.56 -10.68
N ARG A 291 -16.86 0.86 -11.46
CA ARG A 291 -15.50 0.50 -11.06
C ARG A 291 -14.63 1.74 -10.84
N LEU A 292 -14.65 2.69 -11.77
CA LEU A 292 -13.91 3.96 -11.66
C LEU A 292 -14.31 4.72 -10.39
N ASP A 293 -15.61 4.89 -10.13
CA ASP A 293 -16.12 5.58 -8.94
C ASP A 293 -15.62 4.91 -7.65
N HIS A 294 -15.62 3.57 -7.61
CA HIS A 294 -15.06 2.80 -6.48
C HIS A 294 -13.55 3.00 -6.33
N SER A 295 -12.79 2.98 -7.43
CA SER A 295 -11.34 3.16 -7.41
C SER A 295 -10.95 4.56 -6.94
N MET A 296 -11.67 5.59 -7.41
CA MET A 296 -11.50 6.97 -6.94
C MET A 296 -11.81 7.11 -5.45
N ALA A 297 -12.96 6.57 -5.01
CA ALA A 297 -13.36 6.61 -3.60
C ALA A 297 -12.34 5.90 -2.70
N ARG A 298 -11.76 4.78 -3.16
CA ARG A 298 -10.69 4.08 -2.45
C ARG A 298 -9.40 4.89 -2.38
N GLY A 299 -9.08 5.66 -3.43
CA GLY A 299 -7.96 6.60 -3.47
C GLY A 299 -8.18 7.86 -2.63
N GLY A 300 -9.32 7.98 -1.93
CA GLY A 300 -9.63 9.14 -1.10
C GLY A 300 -10.05 10.37 -1.89
N ILE A 301 -10.32 10.25 -3.19
CA ILE A 301 -10.95 11.30 -3.99
C ILE A 301 -12.41 10.95 -4.18
N ASP A 302 -13.29 11.87 -3.79
CA ASP A 302 -14.70 11.77 -4.08
C ASP A 302 -15.06 12.48 -5.39
N THR A 303 -16.30 12.30 -5.81
CA THR A 303 -16.88 12.95 -6.98
C THR A 303 -17.09 14.46 -6.78
N GLN A 304 -16.77 15.02 -5.61
CA GLN A 304 -16.82 16.47 -5.35
C GLN A 304 -15.51 17.15 -5.75
N LEU A 305 -14.41 16.40 -5.80
CA LEU A 305 -13.10 16.91 -6.25
C LEU A 305 -12.86 16.64 -7.73
N VAL A 306 -13.08 15.40 -8.19
CA VAL A 306 -12.80 14.98 -9.57
C VAL A 306 -13.99 14.22 -10.13
N GLN A 307 -14.42 14.60 -11.33
CA GLN A 307 -15.43 13.91 -12.10
C GLN A 307 -14.88 13.54 -13.47
N PHE A 308 -15.31 12.40 -13.99
CA PHE A 308 -14.99 12.00 -15.35
C PHE A 308 -16.19 12.27 -16.24
N ASP A 309 -15.92 12.76 -17.44
CA ASP A 309 -16.97 13.14 -18.37
C ASP A 309 -17.90 11.95 -18.68
N PRO A 310 -19.24 12.08 -18.51
CA PRO A 310 -20.18 11.00 -18.81
C PRO A 310 -20.21 10.63 -20.30
N SER A 311 -19.62 11.44 -21.17
CA SER A 311 -19.46 11.17 -22.61
C SER A 311 -18.19 10.36 -22.95
N LEU A 312 -17.34 10.03 -21.98
CA LEU A 312 -16.13 9.23 -22.23
C LEU A 312 -16.47 7.94 -22.97
N GLY A 313 -15.79 7.74 -24.10
CA GLY A 313 -15.85 6.52 -24.88
C GLY A 313 -15.25 5.34 -24.12
N MET A 314 -15.51 4.13 -24.62
CA MET A 314 -15.02 2.90 -24.00
C MET A 314 -13.49 2.87 -23.82
N ARG A 315 -12.74 3.47 -24.76
CA ARG A 315 -11.27 3.52 -24.71
C ARG A 315 -10.80 4.44 -23.59
N GLU A 316 -11.33 5.66 -23.55
CA GLU A 316 -10.99 6.68 -22.58
C GLU A 316 -11.44 6.27 -21.18
N LEU A 317 -12.60 5.62 -21.06
CA LEU A 317 -13.10 5.11 -19.78
C LEU A 317 -12.21 4.01 -19.21
N LEU A 318 -11.64 3.12 -20.05
CA LEU A 318 -10.65 2.16 -19.58
C LEU A 318 -9.36 2.83 -19.13
N ALA A 319 -8.91 3.85 -19.86
CA ALA A 319 -7.75 4.65 -19.44
C ALA A 319 -8.04 5.37 -18.12
N ALA A 320 -9.25 5.92 -17.93
CA ALA A 320 -9.68 6.51 -16.68
C ALA A 320 -9.68 5.50 -15.52
N VAL A 321 -10.22 4.28 -15.73
CA VAL A 321 -10.14 3.19 -14.74
C VAL A 321 -8.68 2.84 -14.42
N TRP A 322 -7.82 2.80 -15.43
CA TRP A 322 -6.40 2.56 -15.23
C TRP A 322 -5.74 3.68 -14.43
N ILE A 323 -6.03 4.95 -14.71
CA ILE A 323 -5.54 6.09 -13.91
C ILE A 323 -6.09 6.02 -12.48
N GLY A 324 -7.37 5.67 -12.31
CA GLY A 324 -8.00 5.51 -11.01
C GLY A 324 -7.38 4.41 -10.15
N GLU A 325 -6.85 3.35 -10.76
CA GLU A 325 -6.29 2.19 -10.06
C GLU A 325 -4.76 2.18 -9.96
N GLU A 326 -4.07 2.62 -11.01
CA GLU A 326 -2.61 2.53 -11.17
C GLU A 326 -1.95 3.91 -11.31
N GLY A 327 -2.72 4.96 -11.59
CA GLY A 327 -2.21 6.31 -11.87
C GLY A 327 -1.57 7.02 -10.67
N GLY A 328 -1.48 6.34 -9.52
CA GLY A 328 -0.82 6.82 -8.32
C GLY A 328 -1.78 7.12 -7.18
N ARG A 329 -1.21 7.73 -6.16
CA ARG A 329 -1.89 8.13 -4.94
C ARG A 329 -2.66 9.43 -5.18
N TRP A 330 -3.98 9.34 -5.13
CA TRP A 330 -4.88 10.46 -5.38
C TRP A 330 -4.98 11.42 -4.18
N ASP A 331 -4.47 11.05 -3.01
CA ASP A 331 -4.44 11.90 -1.82
C ASP A 331 -3.62 13.17 -2.02
N GLU A 332 -2.46 13.09 -2.68
CA GLU A 332 -1.65 14.27 -3.01
C GLU A 332 -2.36 15.19 -4.01
N THR A 333 -2.98 14.60 -5.03
CA THR A 333 -3.77 15.34 -6.02
C THR A 333 -4.98 16.01 -5.37
N ARG A 334 -5.60 15.36 -4.38
CA ARG A 334 -6.68 15.93 -3.57
C ARG A 334 -6.23 17.16 -2.82
N GLU A 335 -5.10 17.09 -2.12
CA GLU A 335 -4.57 18.23 -1.35
C GLU A 335 -4.26 19.42 -2.26
N VAL A 336 -3.64 19.17 -3.41
CA VAL A 336 -3.38 20.18 -4.46
C VAL A 336 -4.68 20.84 -4.94
N LEU A 337 -5.69 20.04 -5.30
CA LEU A 337 -6.95 20.55 -5.82
C LEU A 337 -7.74 21.34 -4.78
N GLN A 338 -7.74 20.88 -3.53
CA GLN A 338 -8.38 21.58 -2.42
C GLN A 338 -7.69 22.92 -2.15
N LEU A 339 -6.36 22.95 -2.10
CA LEU A 339 -5.59 24.19 -1.93
C LEU A 339 -5.83 25.16 -3.09
N ALA A 340 -5.72 24.69 -4.33
CA ALA A 340 -5.97 25.51 -5.52
C ALA A 340 -7.39 26.06 -5.57
N SER A 341 -8.39 25.28 -5.13
CA SER A 341 -9.77 25.74 -5.05
C SER A 341 -9.96 26.78 -3.96
N GLN A 342 -9.32 26.60 -2.80
CA GLN A 342 -9.34 27.56 -1.71
C GLN A 342 -8.70 28.90 -2.13
N CYS A 343 -7.62 28.86 -2.90
CA CYS A 343 -6.99 30.03 -3.52
C CYS A 343 -7.76 30.58 -4.73
N ARG A 344 -8.94 30.03 -5.05
CA ARG A 344 -9.80 30.41 -6.20
C ARG A 344 -9.15 30.23 -7.57
N TYR A 345 -8.13 29.39 -7.69
CA TYR A 345 -7.49 29.03 -8.96
C TYR A 345 -8.07 27.77 -9.59
N CYS A 346 -8.84 26.99 -8.84
CA CYS A 346 -9.50 25.80 -9.36
C CYS A 346 -10.99 25.77 -9.01
N THR A 347 -11.84 25.47 -10.00
CA THR A 347 -13.27 25.21 -9.77
C THR A 347 -13.48 23.71 -9.58
N LEU A 348 -14.02 23.32 -8.43
CA LEU A 348 -14.33 21.94 -8.12
C LEU A 348 -15.83 21.64 -8.34
N PRO A 349 -16.19 20.42 -8.78
CA PRO A 349 -15.29 19.33 -9.18
C PRO A 349 -14.56 19.60 -10.50
N VAL A 350 -13.33 19.12 -10.63
CA VAL A 350 -12.60 19.09 -11.91
C VAL A 350 -13.21 18.03 -12.82
N ASN A 351 -13.72 18.44 -13.99
CA ASN A 351 -14.24 17.52 -14.98
C ASN A 351 -13.15 17.09 -15.97
N LEU A 352 -12.74 15.82 -15.89
CA LEU A 352 -11.74 15.19 -16.75
C LEU A 352 -12.39 14.67 -18.04
N THR A 353 -12.01 15.30 -19.16
CA THR A 353 -12.51 14.98 -20.50
C THR A 353 -11.63 13.94 -21.21
N ALA A 354 -12.07 13.50 -22.39
CA ALA A 354 -11.27 12.63 -23.26
C ALA A 354 -9.91 13.25 -23.60
N ASP A 355 -9.85 14.56 -23.80
CA ASP A 355 -8.61 15.26 -24.13
C ASP A 355 -7.64 15.23 -22.96
N ASN A 356 -8.12 15.43 -21.72
CA ASN A 356 -7.29 15.30 -20.51
C ASN A 356 -6.60 13.93 -20.43
N ILE A 357 -7.38 12.87 -20.64
CA ILE A 357 -6.92 11.48 -20.55
C ILE A 357 -5.94 11.15 -21.68
N ASN A 358 -6.23 11.58 -22.91
CA ASN A 358 -5.40 11.28 -24.07
C ASN A 358 -4.07 12.03 -24.06
N THR A 359 -4.02 13.25 -23.52
CA THR A 359 -2.78 14.05 -23.45
C THR A 359 -1.83 13.56 -22.35
N HIS A 360 -2.35 13.04 -21.23
CA HIS A 360 -1.55 12.77 -20.04
C HIS A 360 -1.75 11.35 -19.50
N ALA A 361 -1.45 10.36 -20.35
CA ALA A 361 -1.75 8.96 -20.09
C ALA A 361 -1.02 8.31 -18.89
N SER A 362 -0.11 8.99 -18.18
CA SER A 362 0.75 8.35 -17.17
C SER A 362 0.83 9.03 -15.79
N LYS A 363 0.28 10.25 -15.58
CA LYS A 363 0.37 10.95 -14.29
C LYS A 363 -0.87 11.79 -13.98
N THR A 364 -1.47 11.56 -12.82
CA THR A 364 -2.67 12.26 -12.31
C THR A 364 -2.47 13.77 -12.19
N LEU A 365 -1.34 14.22 -11.64
CA LEU A 365 -1.03 15.66 -11.51
C LEU A 365 -0.98 16.39 -12.86
N ASN A 366 -0.45 15.75 -13.91
CA ASN A 366 -0.42 16.34 -15.26
C ASN A 366 -1.84 16.58 -15.80
N MET A 367 -2.78 15.67 -15.49
CA MET A 367 -4.16 15.79 -15.94
C MET A 367 -4.91 16.91 -15.24
N VAL A 368 -4.69 17.08 -13.93
CA VAL A 368 -5.43 18.06 -13.11
C VAL A 368 -4.83 19.46 -13.17
N GLY A 369 -3.52 19.59 -13.38
CA GLY A 369 -2.83 20.88 -13.34
C GLY A 369 -3.42 21.91 -14.31
N ARG A 370 -3.83 21.48 -15.51
CA ARG A 370 -4.46 22.38 -16.51
C ARG A 370 -5.79 22.99 -16.08
N HIS A 371 -6.37 22.53 -14.97
CA HIS A 371 -7.58 23.09 -14.35
C HIS A 371 -7.27 24.05 -13.20
N ILE A 372 -5.99 24.27 -12.90
CA ILE A 372 -5.50 25.30 -11.98
C ILE A 372 -5.13 26.51 -12.85
N HIS A 373 -6.01 27.51 -12.85
CA HIS A 373 -5.92 28.73 -13.64
C HIS A 373 -5.40 29.88 -12.79
N PHE A 374 -4.29 30.45 -13.20
CA PHE A 374 -3.75 31.68 -12.63
C PHE A 374 -4.45 32.89 -13.27
N SER A 375 -4.51 34.02 -12.56
CA SER A 375 -5.24 35.21 -13.05
C SER A 375 -4.56 35.93 -14.22
N ASP A 376 -3.32 35.54 -14.55
CA ASP A 376 -2.57 35.98 -15.74
C ASP A 376 -2.97 35.22 -17.02
N GLY A 377 -3.96 34.31 -16.93
CA GLY A 377 -4.45 33.50 -18.05
C GLY A 377 -3.64 32.24 -18.31
N ARG A 378 -2.55 32.00 -17.57
CA ARG A 378 -1.79 30.75 -17.63
C ARG A 378 -2.43 29.69 -16.73
N CYS A 379 -2.05 28.44 -16.97
CA CYS A 379 -2.47 27.31 -16.16
C CYS A 379 -1.25 26.56 -15.67
N LEU A 380 -1.37 25.86 -14.55
CA LEU A 380 -0.30 24.99 -14.09
C LEU A 380 -0.21 23.73 -14.95
N GLN A 381 0.52 23.77 -16.05
CA GLN A 381 0.67 22.61 -16.93
C GLN A 381 2.06 22.01 -16.82
N LEU A 382 2.14 20.68 -16.76
CA LEU A 382 3.39 19.94 -16.83
C LEU A 382 3.54 19.38 -18.25
N PHE A 383 4.51 19.90 -18.99
CA PHE A 383 4.84 19.50 -20.34
C PHE A 383 5.98 18.49 -20.33
N GLN A 384 5.93 17.52 -21.24
CA GLN A 384 7.05 16.63 -21.49
C GLN A 384 7.59 16.91 -22.90
N HIS A 385 8.81 17.47 -22.98
CA HIS A 385 9.42 17.91 -24.23
C HIS A 385 10.83 17.33 -24.35
N ASN A 386 11.07 16.48 -25.36
CA ASN A 386 12.37 15.83 -25.60
C ASN A 386 12.99 15.13 -24.37
N GLY A 387 12.16 14.56 -23.49
CA GLY A 387 12.61 13.90 -22.27
C GLY A 387 12.78 14.84 -21.07
N GLU A 388 12.66 16.14 -21.25
CA GLU A 388 12.59 17.13 -20.18
C GLU A 388 11.14 17.30 -19.69
N VAL A 389 10.98 17.67 -18.43
CA VAL A 389 9.71 18.13 -17.88
C VAL A 389 9.77 19.64 -17.73
N ARG A 390 8.70 20.35 -18.11
CA ARG A 390 8.58 21.81 -17.97
C ARG A 390 7.26 22.18 -17.31
N ALA A 391 7.20 23.29 -16.58
CA ALA A 391 5.98 23.74 -15.90
C ALA A 391 5.46 25.09 -16.43
N ILE A 392 4.15 25.32 -16.38
CA ILE A 392 3.46 26.56 -16.78
C ILE A 392 3.49 26.86 -18.28
N THR A 393 4.69 26.89 -18.88
CA THR A 393 4.93 27.12 -20.31
C THR A 393 5.91 26.07 -20.84
N ASP A 394 5.77 25.64 -22.10
CA ASP A 394 6.73 24.76 -22.77
C ASP A 394 7.96 25.54 -23.26
N GLU A 395 8.67 26.17 -22.31
CA GLU A 395 9.88 26.98 -22.56
C GLU A 395 11.06 26.45 -21.72
N PRO A 396 12.31 26.56 -22.22
CA PRO A 396 13.50 26.04 -21.52
C PRO A 396 13.69 26.61 -20.11
N ASP A 397 13.34 27.88 -19.90
CA ASP A 397 13.49 28.58 -18.61
C ASP A 397 12.57 28.02 -17.51
N PHE A 398 11.57 27.23 -17.91
CA PHE A 398 10.61 26.57 -17.03
C PHE A 398 10.88 25.07 -16.85
N ARG A 399 12.13 24.66 -17.09
CA ARG A 399 12.54 23.26 -16.95
C ARG A 399 12.51 22.83 -15.48
N LEU A 400 12.00 21.63 -15.27
CA LEU A 400 11.99 20.91 -14.00
C LEU A 400 12.98 19.74 -14.09
N GLU A 401 13.78 19.58 -13.04
CA GLU A 401 14.55 18.36 -12.83
C GLU A 401 13.73 17.46 -11.91
N VAL A 402 13.16 16.39 -12.48
CA VAL A 402 12.41 15.40 -11.71
C VAL A 402 13.40 14.41 -11.12
N ASP A 403 13.25 14.18 -9.81
CA ASP A 403 14.05 13.22 -9.05
C ASP A 403 15.56 13.54 -9.04
N PRO A 404 15.96 14.80 -8.79
CA PRO A 404 17.37 15.19 -8.75
C PRO A 404 18.09 14.41 -7.64
N PRO A 405 19.37 14.07 -7.81
CA PRO A 405 20.16 13.52 -6.70
C PRO A 405 20.25 14.58 -5.60
N PRO A 406 19.66 14.36 -4.42
CA PRO A 406 19.73 15.35 -3.36
C PRO A 406 21.15 15.39 -2.80
N PRO A 407 21.61 16.54 -2.27
CA PRO A 407 22.89 16.64 -1.59
C PRO A 407 23.08 15.58 -0.51
N ALA A 408 24.33 15.22 -0.20
CA ALA A 408 24.61 14.30 0.91
C ALA A 408 24.05 14.88 2.22
N GLY A 409 23.40 14.04 3.03
CA GLY A 409 22.77 14.47 4.29
C GLY A 409 21.40 15.16 4.14
N HIS A 410 20.91 15.39 2.92
CA HIS A 410 19.63 16.05 2.70
C HIS A 410 18.44 15.20 3.20
N LEU A 411 17.54 15.79 4.00
CA LEU A 411 16.45 15.08 4.68
C LEU A 411 15.50 14.35 3.71
N TYR A 412 15.24 14.93 2.54
CA TYR A 412 14.41 14.27 1.52
C TYR A 412 14.94 12.93 1.05
N ARG A 413 16.24 12.65 1.18
CA ARG A 413 16.76 11.32 0.86
C ARG A 413 16.15 10.25 1.75
N GLN A 414 15.84 10.58 3.01
CA GLN A 414 15.21 9.68 3.97
C GLN A 414 13.69 9.56 3.75
N HIS A 415 13.06 10.65 3.29
CA HIS A 415 11.61 10.77 3.16
C HIS A 415 11.08 10.63 1.74
N ARG A 416 11.94 10.30 0.77
CA ARG A 416 11.61 10.21 -0.66
C ARG A 416 10.54 9.16 -0.92
N GLN A 417 9.49 9.58 -1.61
CA GLN A 417 8.44 8.68 -2.08
C GLN A 417 8.71 8.28 -3.54
N PRO A 418 8.76 6.98 -3.89
CA PRO A 418 9.05 6.56 -5.27
C PRO A 418 8.05 7.06 -6.32
N HIS A 419 6.82 7.37 -5.93
CA HIS A 419 5.74 7.82 -6.82
C HIS A 419 5.55 9.34 -6.82
N ASP A 420 6.11 10.04 -5.84
CA ASP A 420 6.13 11.51 -5.73
C ASP A 420 7.57 11.96 -5.42
N PRO A 421 8.50 11.80 -6.39
CA PRO A 421 9.91 12.07 -6.15
C PRO A 421 10.16 13.57 -5.97
N PRO A 422 11.28 13.96 -5.33
CA PRO A 422 11.71 15.35 -5.24
C PRO A 422 11.75 16.03 -6.60
N MET A 423 11.55 17.34 -6.60
CA MET A 423 11.56 18.15 -7.82
C MET A 423 12.48 19.34 -7.60
N ARG A 424 13.43 19.56 -8.50
CA ARG A 424 14.23 20.79 -8.51
C ARG A 424 13.74 21.71 -9.60
N GLU A 425 13.62 22.96 -9.25
CA GLU A 425 12.98 23.99 -10.04
C GLU A 425 13.66 25.35 -9.80
N SER A 426 13.27 26.36 -10.56
CA SER A 426 13.81 27.73 -10.44
C SER A 426 12.78 28.76 -10.84
N ILE A 427 11.50 28.44 -10.74
CA ILE A 427 10.36 29.18 -11.28
C ILE A 427 9.64 29.84 -10.11
N TYR A 428 9.44 31.15 -10.21
CA TYR A 428 8.67 31.90 -9.22
C TYR A 428 7.82 32.96 -9.90
N TYR A 429 6.83 33.47 -9.19
CA TYR A 429 5.99 34.55 -9.69
C TYR A 429 6.52 35.92 -9.24
N SER A 430 6.73 36.81 -10.21
CA SER A 430 7.06 38.22 -9.98
C SER A 430 5.86 39.10 -10.37
N THR A 431 5.57 40.13 -9.56
CA THR A 431 4.52 41.11 -9.89
C THR A 431 4.76 41.83 -11.22
N ASP A 432 6.03 42.05 -11.56
CA ASP A 432 6.41 42.92 -12.67
C ASP A 432 6.57 42.13 -13.97
N CYS A 433 7.05 40.89 -13.87
CA CYS A 433 7.39 40.05 -15.02
C CYS A 433 6.48 38.83 -15.20
N GLY A 434 5.58 38.57 -14.25
CA GLY A 434 4.82 37.32 -14.19
C GLY A 434 5.72 36.14 -13.79
N TRP A 435 5.45 34.95 -14.33
CA TRP A 435 6.30 33.79 -14.07
C TRP A 435 7.65 33.92 -14.75
N VAL A 436 8.71 33.80 -13.96
CA VAL A 436 10.10 33.94 -14.40
C VAL A 436 10.98 32.86 -13.79
N SER A 437 12.11 32.59 -14.44
CA SER A 437 13.16 31.72 -13.91
C SER A 437 14.17 32.54 -13.10
N PHE A 438 14.45 32.10 -11.89
CA PHE A 438 15.49 32.62 -11.02
C PHE A 438 16.82 31.91 -11.28
N GLY A 439 17.95 32.57 -11.00
CA GLY A 439 19.27 31.93 -11.08
C GLY A 439 19.54 30.91 -9.97
N GLY A 440 18.77 30.95 -8.87
CA GLY A 440 18.81 29.96 -7.80
C GLY A 440 17.86 28.80 -8.08
N HIS A 441 18.25 27.61 -7.62
CA HIS A 441 17.43 26.41 -7.71
C HIS A 441 16.85 26.06 -6.35
N PHE A 442 15.54 25.86 -6.30
CA PHE A 442 14.84 25.30 -5.15
C PHE A 442 14.64 23.80 -5.38
N THR A 443 14.71 23.01 -4.31
CA THR A 443 14.36 21.59 -4.34
C THR A 443 13.12 21.38 -3.48
N ASP A 444 11.99 21.12 -4.11
CA ASP A 444 10.79 20.66 -3.44
C ASP A 444 10.95 19.21 -2.98
N ALA A 445 10.34 18.90 -1.83
CA ALA A 445 10.30 17.55 -1.30
C ALA A 445 9.69 16.54 -2.27
N SER A 446 8.78 17.01 -3.12
CA SER A 446 8.01 16.19 -4.04
C SER A 446 7.35 17.00 -5.16
N VAL A 447 6.79 16.33 -6.19
CA VAL A 447 6.05 16.99 -7.26
C VAL A 447 4.79 17.65 -6.73
N SER A 448 4.11 17.01 -5.77
CA SER A 448 2.95 17.63 -5.12
C SER A 448 3.34 18.85 -4.28
N SER A 449 4.51 18.84 -3.63
CA SER A 449 5.05 20.00 -2.90
C SER A 449 5.32 21.17 -3.84
N PHE A 450 5.98 20.93 -4.97
CA PHE A 450 6.17 21.93 -6.03
C PHE A 450 4.85 22.57 -6.45
N VAL A 451 3.85 21.75 -6.80
CA VAL A 451 2.55 22.27 -7.25
C VAL A 451 1.86 23.11 -6.17
N LYS A 452 1.90 22.68 -4.90
CA LYS A 452 1.34 23.45 -3.78
C LYS A 452 2.09 24.76 -3.58
N PHE A 453 3.42 24.74 -3.70
CA PHE A 453 4.26 25.93 -3.61
C PHE A 453 3.88 26.93 -4.70
N MET A 454 3.78 26.52 -5.96
CA MET A 454 3.38 27.40 -7.06
C MET A 454 2.01 28.05 -6.85
N VAL A 455 1.05 27.31 -6.27
CA VAL A 455 -0.26 27.86 -5.91
C VAL A 455 -0.15 28.91 -4.80
N LEU A 456 0.64 28.65 -3.77
CA LEU A 456 0.83 29.57 -2.64
C LEU A 456 1.68 30.79 -3.00
N ASP A 457 2.77 30.62 -3.75
CA ASP A 457 3.65 31.70 -4.21
C ASP A 457 2.85 32.72 -5.04
N TYR A 458 2.12 32.23 -6.04
CA TYR A 458 1.24 33.08 -6.84
C TYR A 458 0.17 33.77 -5.99
N PHE A 459 -0.44 33.06 -5.03
CA PHE A 459 -1.42 33.63 -4.11
C PHE A 459 -0.83 34.73 -3.22
N ASN A 460 0.33 34.48 -2.64
CA ASN A 460 1.07 35.39 -1.78
C ASN A 460 1.37 36.71 -2.49
N VAL A 461 1.80 36.63 -3.75
CA VAL A 461 2.18 37.81 -4.55
C VAL A 461 0.97 38.59 -5.06
N THR A 462 -0.15 37.92 -5.35
CA THR A 462 -1.32 38.55 -5.98
C THR A 462 -2.40 39.01 -5.00
N HIS A 463 -2.34 38.59 -3.74
CA HIS A 463 -3.35 38.91 -2.73
C HIS A 463 -2.77 39.79 -1.62
N GLN A 464 -3.63 40.63 -1.05
CA GLN A 464 -3.28 41.36 0.17
C GLN A 464 -3.22 40.37 1.34
N ILE A 465 -2.01 40.05 1.76
CA ILE A 465 -1.74 39.21 2.91
C ILE A 465 -1.41 40.04 4.15
N ASN A 466 -1.61 39.44 5.32
CA ASN A 466 -1.11 39.92 6.60
C ASN A 466 -0.17 38.87 7.16
N GLU A 467 0.94 39.32 7.73
CA GLU A 467 2.01 38.44 8.20
C GLU A 467 2.48 38.88 9.59
N ILE A 468 2.85 37.91 10.41
CA ILE A 468 3.74 38.10 11.56
C ILE A 468 4.88 37.10 11.46
N SER A 469 6.10 37.57 11.67
CA SER A 469 7.30 36.74 11.59
C SER A 469 8.15 36.93 12.84
N THR A 470 8.72 35.85 13.33
CA THR A 470 9.66 35.86 14.45
C THR A 470 10.80 34.90 14.18
N THR A 471 12.00 35.26 14.63
CA THR A 471 13.17 34.38 14.56
C THR A 471 13.34 33.71 15.91
N LEU A 472 13.27 32.39 15.94
CA LEU A 472 13.36 31.59 17.16
C LEU A 472 14.54 30.64 17.07
N ASN A 473 15.07 30.25 18.23
CA ASN A 473 15.97 29.12 18.29
C ASN A 473 15.19 27.84 17.90
N ARG A 474 15.76 27.04 17.01
CA ARG A 474 15.20 25.79 16.50
C ARG A 474 14.79 24.81 17.61
N PHE A 475 15.51 24.84 18.73
CA PHE A 475 15.31 23.95 19.87
C PHE A 475 14.39 24.53 20.96
N VAL A 476 13.85 25.74 20.75
CA VAL A 476 12.92 26.36 21.71
C VAL A 476 11.74 25.43 22.01
N ALA A 477 11.26 25.49 23.25
CA ALA A 477 10.08 24.74 23.70
C ALA A 477 10.15 23.22 23.43
N GLY A 478 11.33 22.62 23.67
CA GLY A 478 11.53 21.18 23.50
C GLY A 478 11.72 20.72 22.06
N GLY A 479 12.18 21.61 21.16
CA GLY A 479 12.54 21.24 19.79
C GLY A 479 11.36 20.97 18.86
N ARG A 480 10.19 21.56 19.12
CA ARG A 480 9.02 21.38 18.25
C ARG A 480 9.26 21.88 16.82
N LEU A 481 9.97 23.00 16.64
CA LEU A 481 10.32 23.52 15.32
C LEU A 481 11.32 22.62 14.61
N ASP A 482 12.33 22.14 15.33
CA ASP A 482 13.28 21.13 14.82
C ASP A 482 12.55 19.87 14.32
N GLY A 483 11.65 19.33 15.15
CA GLY A 483 10.84 18.16 14.79
C GLY A 483 10.01 18.41 13.52
N LEU A 484 9.37 19.58 13.41
CA LEU A 484 8.63 19.94 12.20
C LEU A 484 9.54 20.01 10.96
N LEU A 485 10.79 20.46 11.07
CA LEU A 485 11.71 20.53 9.93
C LEU A 485 12.31 19.17 9.56
N ILE A 486 12.53 18.27 10.55
CA ILE A 486 13.17 16.97 10.35
C ILE A 486 12.17 15.87 9.96
N GLU A 487 10.93 15.97 10.42
CA GLU A 487 9.85 15.04 10.07
C GLU A 487 9.60 15.01 8.55
N SER A 488 9.06 13.88 8.07
CA SER A 488 8.69 13.77 6.66
C SER A 488 7.73 14.91 6.26
N PRO A 489 7.99 15.61 5.15
CA PRO A 489 7.09 16.65 4.64
C PRO A 489 5.71 16.09 4.25
N HIS A 490 5.59 14.77 4.11
CA HIS A 490 4.35 14.04 3.85
C HIS A 490 3.62 13.60 5.12
N THR A 491 4.21 13.76 6.30
CA THR A 491 3.53 13.46 7.57
C THR A 491 2.50 14.56 7.86
N PRO A 492 1.21 14.23 8.06
CA PRO A 492 0.21 15.20 8.44
C PRO A 492 0.56 15.89 9.77
N VAL A 493 0.42 17.20 9.82
CA VAL A 493 0.62 18.00 11.04
C VAL A 493 -0.74 18.36 11.63
N ALA A 494 -0.90 18.16 12.94
CA ALA A 494 -2.14 18.46 13.63
C ALA A 494 -2.54 19.94 13.45
N GLY A 495 -3.79 20.18 13.05
CA GLY A 495 -4.30 21.52 12.77
C GLY A 495 -3.98 22.05 11.38
N CYS A 496 -3.32 21.25 10.52
CA CYS A 496 -3.02 21.61 9.14
C CYS A 496 -3.86 20.77 8.17
N THR A 497 -4.25 21.39 7.06
CA THR A 497 -4.97 20.73 5.96
C THR A 497 -4.01 20.03 5.01
N THR A 498 -2.85 20.64 4.76
CA THR A 498 -1.76 20.05 3.96
C THR A 498 -0.42 20.64 4.41
N THR A 499 0.65 19.92 4.10
CA THR A 499 2.03 20.39 4.26
C THR A 499 2.80 20.27 2.95
N LEU A 500 3.89 21.01 2.85
CA LEU A 500 4.92 20.85 1.82
C LEU A 500 6.29 21.22 2.39
N GLY A 501 7.36 20.73 1.76
CA GLY A 501 8.73 21.05 2.15
C GLY A 501 9.53 21.62 0.98
N LEU A 502 10.41 22.58 1.27
CA LEU A 502 11.39 23.17 0.34
C LEU A 502 12.82 23.08 0.91
N ASP A 503 13.80 22.87 0.02
CA ASP A 503 15.26 22.89 0.28
C ASP A 503 15.78 22.04 1.45
N GLY A 504 14.96 21.13 1.97
CA GLY A 504 15.32 20.26 3.09
C GLY A 504 15.38 20.97 4.45
N ASP A 505 15.18 22.29 4.51
CA ASP A 505 15.13 23.07 5.76
C ASP A 505 14.07 24.17 5.74
N GLU A 506 13.05 23.99 4.91
CA GLU A 506 11.87 24.83 4.89
C GLU A 506 10.61 23.98 4.83
N ARG A 507 9.60 24.37 5.61
CA ARG A 507 8.32 23.68 5.68
C ARG A 507 7.16 24.66 5.75
N LEU A 508 6.21 24.50 4.84
CA LEU A 508 4.97 25.26 4.84
C LEU A 508 3.82 24.39 5.37
N LEU A 509 3.05 24.94 6.29
CA LEU A 509 1.93 24.30 6.97
C LEU A 509 0.64 25.07 6.64
N VAL A 510 -0.20 24.53 5.75
CA VAL A 510 -1.47 25.18 5.39
C VAL A 510 -2.50 24.89 6.48
N LEU A 511 -3.00 25.93 7.14
CA LEU A 511 -3.86 25.84 8.32
C LEU A 511 -5.35 25.69 7.99
N THR A 512 -5.75 26.29 6.87
CA THR A 512 -7.15 26.39 6.46
C THR A 512 -7.48 25.41 5.33
N ASP A 513 -8.73 24.98 5.26
CA ASP A 513 -9.29 24.17 4.18
C ASP A 513 -10.36 24.94 3.38
N GLY A 514 -11.02 24.26 2.44
CA GLY A 514 -12.11 24.83 1.64
C GLY A 514 -13.36 25.26 2.42
N SER A 515 -13.47 24.95 3.72
CA SER A 515 -14.57 25.44 4.56
C SER A 515 -14.30 26.86 5.11
N HIS A 516 -13.05 27.32 5.03
CA HIS A 516 -12.65 28.64 5.50
C HIS A 516 -12.78 29.69 4.38
N PRO A 517 -13.31 30.90 4.65
CA PRO A 517 -13.46 31.94 3.64
C PRO A 517 -12.16 32.71 3.34
N PHE A 518 -11.04 32.30 3.94
CA PHE A 518 -9.71 32.87 3.81
C PHE A 518 -8.66 31.75 3.77
N VAL A 519 -7.45 32.09 3.36
CA VAL A 519 -6.28 31.19 3.35
C VAL A 519 -5.31 31.64 4.43
N ALA A 520 -4.80 30.69 5.21
CA ALA A 520 -3.72 30.91 6.16
C ALA A 520 -2.73 29.75 6.19
N TRP A 521 -1.46 30.06 6.39
CA TRP A 521 -0.38 29.08 6.47
C TRP A 521 0.75 29.57 7.39
N ILE A 522 1.64 28.65 7.76
CA ILE A 522 2.88 28.94 8.47
C ILE A 522 4.04 28.59 7.55
N ASP A 523 4.99 29.50 7.38
CA ASP A 523 6.30 29.26 6.76
C ASP A 523 7.35 29.12 7.87
N ILE A 524 8.05 27.99 7.89
CA ILE A 524 9.12 27.67 8.84
C ILE A 524 10.40 27.47 8.02
N ARG A 525 11.36 28.40 8.13
CA ARG A 525 12.60 28.39 7.33
C ARG A 525 13.84 28.42 8.23
N GLY A 526 14.75 27.46 8.08
CA GLY A 526 16.04 27.45 8.76
C GLY A 526 17.06 28.42 8.14
N PHE A 527 17.92 29.01 8.99
CA PHE A 527 19.03 29.88 8.56
C PHE A 527 20.42 29.24 8.72
N GLY A 528 20.50 27.94 9.01
CA GLY A 528 21.76 27.21 9.19
C GLY A 528 22.53 27.51 10.50
N ASN A 529 22.11 28.48 11.30
CA ASN A 529 22.72 28.85 12.59
C ASN A 529 21.84 28.46 13.80
N ASN A 530 21.11 27.35 13.69
CA ASN A 530 20.06 26.91 14.63
C ASN A 530 18.94 27.94 14.85
N ASN A 531 18.87 29.01 14.08
CA ASN A 531 17.71 29.90 14.08
C ASN A 531 16.76 29.51 12.95
N VAL A 532 15.48 29.67 13.25
CA VAL A 532 14.37 29.39 12.35
C VAL A 532 13.49 30.62 12.28
N LEU A 533 13.21 31.10 11.08
CA LEU A 533 12.14 32.06 10.84
C LEU A 533 10.82 31.32 10.90
N VAL A 534 9.92 31.77 11.77
CA VAL A 534 8.52 31.32 11.78
C VAL A 534 7.67 32.49 11.34
N SER A 535 7.08 32.38 10.16
CA SER A 535 6.14 33.35 9.61
C SER A 535 4.73 32.76 9.59
N VAL A 536 3.75 33.51 10.08
CA VAL A 536 2.32 33.17 10.02
C VAL A 536 1.64 34.15 9.08
N VAL A 537 1.13 33.63 7.97
CA VAL A 537 0.54 34.43 6.89
C VAL A 537 -0.97 34.16 6.81
N THR A 538 -1.77 35.21 6.59
CA THR A 538 -3.22 35.08 6.47
C THR A 538 -3.88 36.15 5.61
N THR A 539 -5.00 35.77 5.00
CA THR A 539 -5.97 36.67 4.34
C THR A 539 -7.25 36.86 5.15
N GLU A 540 -7.28 36.39 6.41
CA GLU A 540 -8.38 36.66 7.34
C GLU A 540 -8.65 38.17 7.42
N SER A 541 -9.91 38.56 7.31
CA SER A 541 -10.30 39.95 7.47
C SER A 541 -10.06 40.39 8.91
N SER A 542 -9.35 41.51 9.08
CA SER A 542 -9.02 42.00 10.41
C SER A 542 -10.28 42.40 11.18
N VAL A 543 -10.42 41.92 12.42
CA VAL A 543 -11.58 42.27 13.28
C VAL A 543 -11.44 43.65 13.93
N CYS A 544 -10.25 44.25 13.89
CA CYS A 544 -9.95 45.59 14.40
C CYS A 544 -8.84 46.27 13.59
N GLU A 545 -8.85 47.60 13.48
CA GLU A 545 -7.89 48.35 12.64
C GLU A 545 -6.44 48.27 13.15
N GLY A 546 -6.25 48.04 14.44
CA GLY A 546 -4.93 47.97 15.07
C GLY A 546 -4.88 46.99 16.24
N GLY A 547 -3.67 46.77 16.74
CA GLY A 547 -3.39 45.85 17.85
C GLY A 547 -2.57 44.63 17.43
N PRO A 548 -2.17 43.80 18.41
CA PRO A 548 -1.41 42.57 18.17
C PRO A 548 -2.08 41.63 17.15
N PHE A 549 -1.26 40.87 16.39
CA PHE A 549 -1.72 39.95 15.34
C PHE A 549 -2.84 39.02 15.84
N LYS A 550 -2.70 38.44 17.04
CA LYS A 550 -3.69 37.55 17.66
C LYS A 550 -5.07 38.16 17.90
N HIS A 551 -5.14 39.48 18.05
CA HIS A 551 -6.40 40.18 18.23
C HIS A 551 -7.01 40.57 16.89
N ARG A 552 -6.17 40.87 15.90
CA ARG A 552 -6.58 41.21 14.54
C ARG A 552 -7.08 40.00 13.74
N PHE A 553 -6.46 38.84 13.91
CA PHE A 553 -6.72 37.61 13.14
C PHE A 553 -6.93 36.40 14.07
N PRO A 554 -8.01 36.42 14.88
CA PRO A 554 -8.19 35.44 15.95
C PRO A 554 -8.38 34.01 15.44
N VAL A 555 -8.97 33.80 14.25
CA VAL A 555 -9.17 32.44 13.72
C VAL A 555 -7.84 31.84 13.28
N THR A 556 -7.03 32.61 12.54
CA THR A 556 -5.68 32.24 12.12
C THR A 556 -4.82 31.89 13.33
N THR A 557 -4.79 32.77 14.34
CA THR A 557 -3.99 32.52 15.55
C THR A 557 -4.41 31.25 16.27
N ARG A 558 -5.72 30.98 16.36
CA ARG A 558 -6.21 29.75 16.97
C ARG A 558 -5.74 28.51 16.21
N LEU A 559 -5.82 28.51 14.87
CA LEU A 559 -5.36 27.38 14.06
C LEU A 559 -3.84 27.20 14.16
N ALA A 560 -3.08 28.29 14.04
CA ALA A 560 -1.62 28.27 14.13
C ALA A 560 -1.12 27.79 15.50
N ARG A 561 -1.80 28.15 16.60
CA ARG A 561 -1.49 27.65 17.95
C ARG A 561 -1.57 26.14 18.06
N VAL A 562 -2.47 25.49 17.31
CA VAL A 562 -2.57 24.01 17.29
C VAL A 562 -1.35 23.41 16.59
N ALA A 563 -0.96 23.94 15.43
CA ALA A 563 0.17 23.43 14.64
C ALA A 563 1.52 23.63 15.35
N LEU A 564 1.75 24.84 15.87
CA LEU A 564 2.96 25.22 16.60
C LEU A 564 3.04 24.60 18.00
N GLY A 565 1.91 24.23 18.58
CA GLY A 565 1.82 23.68 19.92
C GLY A 565 1.95 24.73 21.04
N PRO A 566 1.68 24.34 22.29
CA PRO A 566 1.60 25.25 23.43
C PRO A 566 2.94 25.90 23.79
N GLY A 567 4.06 25.30 23.41
CA GLY A 567 5.38 25.79 23.73
C GLY A 567 5.89 26.87 22.76
N VAL A 568 5.74 26.68 21.44
CA VAL A 568 6.26 27.63 20.44
C VAL A 568 5.32 28.82 20.22
N ALA A 569 3.99 28.58 20.26
CA ALA A 569 3.02 29.60 19.89
C ALA A 569 3.05 30.89 20.75
N PRO A 570 3.34 30.86 22.06
CA PRO A 570 3.52 32.08 22.86
C PRO A 570 4.64 33.00 22.34
N TYR A 571 5.78 32.45 21.92
CA TYR A 571 6.87 33.24 21.34
C TYR A 571 6.45 33.96 20.06
N VAL A 572 5.61 33.31 19.23
CA VAL A 572 5.12 33.87 17.96
C VAL A 572 4.05 34.94 18.17
N PHE A 573 3.08 34.71 19.05
CA PHE A 573 1.88 35.57 19.15
C PHE A 573 1.84 36.51 20.34
N ASP A 574 2.56 36.17 21.41
CA ASP A 574 2.49 36.87 22.70
C ASP A 574 3.77 37.67 23.00
N GLY A 575 4.83 37.49 22.20
CA GLY A 575 6.10 38.21 22.34
C GLY A 575 6.83 37.84 23.63
N GLN A 576 6.58 36.65 24.16
CA GLN A 576 7.22 36.18 25.37
C GLN A 576 8.72 36.00 25.11
N VAL A 577 9.51 36.84 25.77
CA VAL A 577 10.96 36.68 25.88
C VAL A 577 11.17 35.80 27.10
N ASP A 578 11.95 34.74 26.98
CA ASP A 578 12.35 33.95 28.16
C ASP A 578 13.04 34.90 29.14
N ASN A 579 12.31 35.28 30.20
CA ASN A 579 12.85 36.04 31.31
C ASN A 579 13.57 35.12 32.30
N ASP A 580 13.94 33.91 31.89
CA ASP A 580 14.63 32.92 32.72
C ASP A 580 16.13 33.24 32.91
N SER A 581 16.55 34.49 32.67
CA SER A 581 17.74 35.04 33.33
C SER A 581 17.35 35.49 34.74
N ASP A 582 16.85 34.57 35.55
CA ASP A 582 16.89 34.74 37.00
C ASP A 582 18.36 34.55 37.41
N ASP A 583 19.07 35.69 37.47
CA ASP A 583 19.77 36.14 38.67
C ASP A 583 20.47 35.06 39.53
N ASP A 584 21.45 34.33 38.99
CA ASP A 584 22.54 33.74 39.79
C ASP A 584 23.70 34.74 39.99
N ASP A 585 23.39 36.04 40.12
CA ASP A 585 24.31 37.03 40.69
C ASP A 585 24.27 36.91 42.23
N ASP A 586 24.69 35.76 42.75
CA ASP A 586 25.16 35.63 44.14
C ASP A 586 26.56 36.27 44.25
N SER A 587 26.58 37.59 44.06
CA SER A 587 27.69 38.47 44.39
C SER A 587 27.64 38.77 45.90
N ASP A 588 28.60 38.15 46.60
CA ASP A 588 29.38 38.70 47.70
C ASP A 588 28.82 38.60 49.14
N GLY A 589 29.45 37.75 49.95
CA GLY A 589 29.22 37.75 51.41
C GLY A 589 30.13 36.86 52.26
N HIS A 590 31.43 37.16 52.29
CA HIS A 590 32.43 36.93 53.37
C HIS A 590 32.18 35.88 54.49
N GLY A 591 33.21 35.07 54.76
CA GLY A 591 33.65 34.80 56.15
C GLY A 591 34.21 33.42 56.48
N ASP A 592 35.47 33.42 56.94
CA ASP A 592 36.15 32.48 57.86
C ASP A 592 36.39 31.02 57.39
N ASP A 593 37.63 30.54 57.23
CA ASP A 593 38.69 30.37 58.24
C ASP A 593 38.33 29.30 59.29
N SER A 594 38.65 28.03 58.99
CA SER A 594 38.95 26.99 59.99
C SER A 594 39.36 25.67 59.32
N ASP A 595 40.67 25.43 59.28
CA ASP A 595 41.41 24.25 59.76
C ASP A 595 40.76 22.86 59.78
N ASP A 596 41.55 21.91 59.25
CA ASP A 596 41.89 20.61 59.85
C ASP A 596 40.87 19.96 60.81
N MET A 597 40.37 18.77 60.45
CA MET A 597 40.76 17.54 61.14
C MET A 597 40.14 16.29 60.51
N ASP A 598 41.00 15.28 60.40
CA ASP A 598 40.70 13.87 60.16
C ASP A 598 39.66 13.33 61.15
N ALA A 599 38.75 12.49 60.66
CA ALA A 599 38.08 11.50 61.49
C ALA A 599 37.58 10.34 60.62
N ASP A 600 38.33 9.26 60.69
CA ASP A 600 37.94 7.90 60.36
C ASP A 600 36.54 7.59 60.93
N SER A 601 35.66 7.01 60.11
CA SER A 601 34.52 6.26 60.62
C SER A 601 34.25 5.06 59.72
N ASP A 602 34.94 3.99 60.07
CA ASP A 602 34.65 2.62 59.72
C ASP A 602 33.25 2.22 60.22
N GLY A 603 32.55 1.38 59.46
CA GLY A 603 31.25 0.79 59.80
C GLY A 603 30.47 0.46 58.55
N GLU A 604 30.86 -0.58 57.80
CA GLU A 604 30.40 -1.97 57.95
C GLU A 604 28.90 -2.16 57.73
N GLU A 605 28.60 -2.92 56.66
CA GLU A 605 27.57 -3.96 56.51
C GLU A 605 26.09 -3.48 56.59
N GLU A 606 25.14 -3.91 55.75
CA GLU A 606 24.85 -5.26 55.28
C GLU A 606 24.05 -5.19 53.96
N ASN A 607 24.28 -6.20 53.12
CA ASN A 607 23.31 -6.99 52.35
C ASN A 607 21.98 -6.34 51.90
N ASP A 608 21.74 -6.34 50.60
CA ASP A 608 20.70 -7.25 50.10
C ASP A 608 20.99 -7.65 48.65
N GLU A 609 21.04 -8.96 48.50
CA GLU A 609 21.09 -9.75 47.29
C GLU A 609 19.80 -9.48 46.48
N ASP A 610 19.91 -9.20 45.18
CA ASP A 610 19.04 -9.93 44.27
C ASP A 610 19.70 -10.18 42.91
N GLU A 611 19.68 -11.46 42.58
CA GLU A 611 20.30 -12.12 41.45
C GLU A 611 19.38 -12.09 40.22
N GLY A 612 19.95 -12.38 39.05
CA GLY A 612 19.20 -12.81 37.87
C GLY A 612 19.58 -12.01 36.61
N ASP A 613 20.77 -12.22 36.03
CA ASP A 613 21.15 -13.37 35.20
C ASP A 613 20.36 -13.48 33.88
N ASN A 614 21.05 -13.13 32.79
CA ASN A 614 21.21 -13.87 31.53
C ASN A 614 21.79 -12.90 30.49
N GLY A 615 23.07 -13.00 30.16
CA GLY A 615 23.56 -13.97 29.16
C GLY A 615 23.67 -13.21 27.83
N GLY A 616 24.84 -12.71 27.44
CA GLY A 616 25.97 -13.53 27.05
C GLY A 616 25.75 -13.98 25.61
N ASP A 617 26.30 -13.25 24.63
CA ASP A 617 27.22 -13.89 23.70
C ASP A 617 28.04 -12.85 22.92
N GLU A 618 29.30 -13.24 22.74
CA GLU A 618 30.40 -12.55 22.11
C GLU A 618 30.25 -12.63 20.59
N SER A 619 30.67 -11.60 19.87
CA SER A 619 31.33 -11.83 18.59
C SER A 619 32.27 -10.67 18.29
N ASP A 620 33.55 -10.97 18.47
CA ASP A 620 34.68 -10.28 17.87
C ASP A 620 34.49 -10.10 16.35
N GLY A 621 34.93 -8.95 15.87
CA GLY A 621 34.90 -8.57 14.47
C GLY A 621 35.92 -7.46 14.21
N ASP A 622 37.16 -7.77 14.56
CA ASP A 622 38.39 -7.09 14.14
C ASP A 622 38.46 -6.98 12.60
N GLY A 623 38.96 -5.84 12.12
CA GLY A 623 39.05 -5.53 10.70
C GLY A 623 39.35 -4.05 10.48
N GLY A 624 40.55 -3.63 10.89
CA GLY A 624 41.11 -2.36 10.48
C GLY A 624 41.32 -2.26 8.97
N ASP A 625 41.30 -1.03 8.46
CA ASP A 625 42.34 -0.58 7.54
C ASP A 625 42.42 0.95 7.57
N GLU A 626 43.62 1.41 7.91
CA GLU A 626 44.10 2.77 7.78
C GLU A 626 44.44 3.01 6.30
N SER A 627 44.08 4.17 5.76
CA SER A 627 44.96 4.87 4.80
C SER A 627 44.39 6.23 4.40
N ASP A 628 45.19 7.24 4.72
CA ASP A 628 45.57 8.37 3.84
C ASP A 628 44.78 9.68 3.94
N GLU A 629 45.30 10.51 4.86
CA GLU A 629 45.83 11.85 4.59
C GLU A 629 45.56 12.39 3.17
N MET A 630 44.75 13.46 3.09
CA MET A 630 44.81 14.36 1.95
C MET A 630 45.12 15.78 2.43
N ASP A 631 46.32 16.19 2.02
CA ASP A 631 46.95 17.47 2.26
C ASP A 631 46.11 18.66 1.79
N LEU A 632 46.12 19.69 2.64
CA LEU A 632 45.64 21.03 2.38
C LEU A 632 46.69 21.79 1.56
N ASP A 633 46.59 21.76 0.24
CA ASP A 633 47.31 22.72 -0.60
C ASP A 633 46.42 23.88 -1.04
N SER A 634 46.76 25.02 -0.45
CA SER A 634 46.31 26.35 -0.80
C SER A 634 47.03 26.81 -2.06
N GLU A 635 46.32 27.00 -3.17
CA GLU A 635 46.82 27.82 -4.27
C GLU A 635 45.88 28.99 -4.57
N HIS A 636 46.41 30.16 -4.23
CA HIS A 636 46.07 31.45 -4.80
C HIS A 636 45.98 31.38 -6.34
N ARG A 637 44.84 31.81 -6.90
CA ARG A 637 44.86 32.49 -8.19
C ARG A 637 43.94 33.71 -8.17
N SER A 638 44.59 34.83 -7.87
CA SER A 638 44.21 36.17 -8.32
C SER A 638 44.10 36.19 -9.85
N GLY A 639 42.98 36.69 -10.36
CA GLY A 639 42.74 36.91 -11.77
C GLY A 639 41.49 37.76 -11.95
N GLY A 640 41.59 39.04 -11.62
CA GLY A 640 40.63 40.03 -12.08
C GLY A 640 40.85 40.31 -13.57
N GLU A 641 39.76 40.56 -14.29
CA GLU A 641 39.75 41.42 -15.46
C GLU A 641 38.33 41.97 -15.64
N ASP A 642 38.27 43.29 -15.51
CA ASP A 642 37.13 44.15 -15.78
C ASP A 642 36.70 44.04 -17.25
N ALA A 643 35.39 43.98 -17.49
CA ALA A 643 34.82 44.45 -18.75
C ALA A 643 33.39 44.96 -18.50
N SER A 644 33.33 46.22 -18.07
CA SER A 644 32.16 47.07 -18.13
C SER A 644 31.67 47.19 -19.58
N ALA A 645 30.39 46.90 -19.80
CA ALA A 645 29.65 47.44 -20.94
C ALA A 645 28.40 48.13 -20.40
N GLU A 646 28.53 49.46 -20.27
CA GLU A 646 27.39 50.37 -20.28
C GLU A 646 26.62 50.16 -21.58
N GLU A 647 25.30 49.94 -21.50
CA GLU A 647 24.42 50.35 -22.59
C GLU A 647 23.27 51.17 -22.01
N GLU A 648 23.51 52.48 -22.05
CA GLU A 648 22.57 53.54 -21.73
C GLU A 648 21.68 53.83 -22.95
N ASN A 649 20.40 54.10 -22.67
CA ASN A 649 19.48 54.96 -23.42
C ASN A 649 18.91 54.49 -24.77
N GLY A 650 17.60 54.17 -24.71
CA GLY A 650 16.71 54.09 -25.86
C GLY A 650 15.27 54.49 -25.53
N ARG A 651 15.06 55.63 -24.87
CA ARG A 651 13.73 56.21 -24.62
C ARG A 651 13.23 56.92 -25.89
N GLN A 652 12.22 56.40 -26.58
CA GLN A 652 11.42 57.18 -27.54
C GLN A 652 9.93 56.88 -27.43
N ARG A 653 9.24 57.92 -26.93
CA ARG A 653 7.80 58.29 -27.01
C ARG A 653 6.77 57.49 -26.23
#